data_AF-A0A3N0FS42-F1
#
_entry.id   AF-A0A3N0FS42-F1
#
_cell.length_a   1.000
_cell.length_b   1.000
_cell.length_c   1.000
_cell.angle_alpha   90.00
_cell.angle_beta   90.00
_cell.angle_gamma   90.00
#
_symmetry.space_group_name_H-M   'P 1'
#
loop_
_entity.id
_entity.type
_entity.pdbx_description
1 polymer ?
#
loop_
_entity_poly.entity_id
_entity_poly.type
_entity_poly.pdbx_seq_one_letter_code
_entity_poly.pdbx_strand_id
1 'polypeptide(L)'
;MWYKSGSLSLFSGSKVVLGNNTLWADKNNGVIAGGMLLIFADCSIKIYEISSVVSDTELMLASEYSGCTANGVHYAIPVFGSNDTFDHAAYVAQIAAMLAGYQSQLTQWKQVLTEHGQVTLTDNSGQSVVVKTLPDLTDAVSRMMDKTLNGADIPDKAQFVANLGLSDVVHKSDLANHTHTASQITDFTDAVRKVLVATLAAGQGVALNYDSGSNQLIVSATGSNSSGGNSSGGRDYTVVTQSITAVTSPVVFRINNQTTYAYDAYALKEEVGSKTQVQLDDFGTNSASSYSATGDVIFDGSLRSYANETLNTVQDGAFYSTPVRSAGKDVSFDLITDSLVSGLTSATSMPGVTVSQSSSAKGAEVVWQGWYAFDNNQRTIWASESPLPQWLSVRFSDLKTLTAYSISPSPFGGGVSPTSWKIQGSNDGGVTWADVDSRTGISWGSGTLQTFRLAAAVQFKAYRLYCTAVDGQFATTVNIAEWMLLNDSKKFLLLADDGNYYTAANGTLTQVAAPTSAADITATGFASSGKITEATLAGKKLVKLVSDFPASCRVVYTPYPQIAIQKLVTTANSWSSLVSVVPTYTQSGSGNIRVAVSRNGNDWSVWNGSAWTSIGALTADMASATKLLSSGTSLSSIAAITAAQWALLYSNNSGIPDAISFAFAIDMPIAATDVAKIDNLSLTITASAWKLQTPAEVEIRWYRDQVTFKPTSTGNYKFAYQRP
;
A
#
# COMPACT_ATOMS: atom_id res chain seq x y z
N MET A 1 -12.80 -21.74 -19.40
CA MET A 1 -12.60 -23.03 -20.11
C MET A 1 -13.58 -24.05 -19.58
N TRP A 2 -13.67 -25.26 -20.15
CA TRP A 2 -14.65 -26.26 -19.73
C TRP A 2 -13.99 -27.63 -19.55
N TYR A 3 -14.16 -28.26 -18.39
CA TYR A 3 -13.80 -29.66 -18.16
C TYR A 3 -14.95 -30.57 -18.63
N LYS A 4 -14.64 -31.52 -19.52
CA LYS A 4 -15.64 -32.40 -20.18
C LYS A 4 -15.18 -33.85 -20.31
N SER A 5 -14.07 -34.22 -19.68
CA SER A 5 -13.52 -35.58 -19.81
C SER A 5 -14.40 -36.59 -19.07
N GLY A 6 -14.66 -37.74 -19.67
CA GLY A 6 -15.47 -38.80 -19.07
C GLY A 6 -16.98 -38.60 -19.20
N SER A 7 -17.75 -39.35 -18.39
CA SER A 7 -19.22 -39.31 -18.37
C SER A 7 -19.78 -39.52 -16.96
N LEU A 8 -21.06 -39.18 -16.75
CA LEU A 8 -21.71 -39.29 -15.44
C LEU A 8 -22.66 -40.49 -15.34
N SER A 9 -22.71 -41.09 -14.15
CA SER A 9 -23.84 -41.85 -13.63
C SER A 9 -24.59 -41.02 -12.59
N LEU A 10 -25.88 -40.87 -12.80
CA LEU A 10 -26.80 -40.06 -12.03
C LEU A 10 -27.90 -40.93 -11.45
N PHE A 11 -28.30 -40.68 -10.21
CA PHE A 11 -29.35 -41.43 -9.52
C PHE A 11 -30.46 -40.46 -9.10
N SER A 12 -31.70 -40.73 -9.52
CA SER A 12 -32.86 -39.92 -9.17
C SER A 12 -32.98 -39.76 -7.65
N GLY A 13 -33.08 -38.52 -7.16
CA GLY A 13 -33.20 -38.22 -5.73
C GLY A 13 -31.89 -38.35 -4.94
N SER A 14 -30.74 -38.58 -5.60
CA SER A 14 -29.44 -38.64 -4.93
C SER A 14 -28.65 -37.34 -5.10
N LYS A 15 -27.81 -37.02 -4.11
CA LYS A 15 -26.78 -35.98 -4.24
C LYS A 15 -25.47 -36.50 -4.83
N VAL A 16 -25.31 -37.82 -4.93
CA VAL A 16 -24.08 -38.45 -5.40
C VAL A 16 -24.08 -38.52 -6.93
N VAL A 17 -23.00 -38.08 -7.54
CA VAL A 17 -22.71 -38.18 -8.97
C VAL A 17 -21.44 -38.98 -9.14
N LEU A 18 -21.50 -40.08 -9.89
CA LEU A 18 -20.34 -40.91 -10.17
C LEU A 18 -19.79 -40.59 -11.57
N GLY A 19 -18.49 -40.39 -11.67
CA GLY A 19 -17.77 -40.15 -12.91
C GLY A 19 -17.13 -41.43 -13.43
N ASN A 20 -17.13 -41.61 -14.75
CA ASN A 20 -16.35 -42.64 -15.43
C ASN A 20 -15.29 -41.99 -16.32
N ASN A 21 -14.02 -42.37 -16.17
CA ASN A 21 -12.87 -41.72 -16.83
C ASN A 21 -12.74 -40.21 -16.55
N THR A 22 -13.03 -39.82 -15.32
CA THR A 22 -12.92 -38.45 -14.81
C THR A 22 -11.70 -38.33 -13.90
N LEU A 23 -11.16 -37.12 -13.78
CA LEU A 23 -10.01 -36.76 -12.92
C LEU A 23 -10.35 -35.49 -12.14
N TRP A 24 -11.45 -35.53 -11.38
CA TRP A 24 -11.97 -34.35 -10.69
C TRP A 24 -11.15 -33.88 -9.48
N ALA A 25 -10.40 -34.78 -8.84
CA ALA A 25 -9.55 -34.43 -7.70
C ALA A 25 -8.18 -33.89 -8.12
N ASP A 26 -7.78 -34.09 -9.39
CA ASP A 26 -6.61 -33.42 -9.96
C ASP A 26 -6.84 -31.91 -10.06
N LYS A 27 -6.09 -31.17 -9.24
CA LYS A 27 -6.19 -29.71 -9.12
C LYS A 27 -5.90 -28.98 -10.43
N ASN A 28 -5.15 -29.57 -11.37
CA ASN A 28 -4.86 -28.96 -12.66
C ASN A 28 -6.12 -28.87 -13.56
N ASN A 29 -7.14 -29.68 -13.27
CA ASN A 29 -8.39 -29.69 -14.02
C ASN A 29 -9.40 -28.64 -13.54
N GLY A 30 -9.14 -27.95 -12.42
CA GLY A 30 -9.91 -26.81 -11.95
C GLY A 30 -11.35 -27.11 -11.48
N VAL A 31 -11.66 -28.37 -11.17
CA VAL A 31 -12.96 -28.77 -10.59
C VAL A 31 -12.94 -28.55 -9.08
N ILE A 32 -13.91 -27.80 -8.56
CA ILE A 32 -13.93 -27.36 -7.15
C ILE A 32 -15.33 -27.43 -6.54
N ALA A 33 -15.39 -27.49 -5.21
CA ALA A 33 -16.61 -27.23 -4.44
C ALA A 33 -17.08 -25.77 -4.63
N GLY A 34 -18.39 -25.55 -4.66
CA GLY A 34 -19.03 -24.29 -5.08
C GLY A 34 -19.05 -24.08 -6.60
N GLY A 35 -18.43 -24.99 -7.37
CA GLY A 35 -18.43 -24.97 -8.84
C GLY A 35 -19.76 -25.40 -9.44
N MET A 36 -19.97 -25.06 -10.71
CA MET A 36 -21.19 -25.39 -11.45
C MET A 36 -21.02 -26.70 -12.25
N LEU A 37 -22.00 -27.59 -12.21
CA LEU A 37 -22.09 -28.79 -13.05
C LEU A 37 -23.26 -28.64 -14.04
N LEU A 38 -22.97 -28.67 -15.33
CA LEU A 38 -23.98 -28.73 -16.39
C LEU A 38 -24.14 -30.17 -16.85
N ILE A 39 -25.37 -30.67 -16.78
CA ILE A 39 -25.74 -32.03 -17.18
C ILE A 39 -26.60 -31.93 -18.45
N PHE A 40 -26.16 -32.61 -19.51
CA PHE A 40 -26.87 -32.65 -20.80
C PHE A 40 -27.69 -33.95 -20.88
N ALA A 41 -28.93 -33.91 -20.38
CA ALA A 41 -29.86 -35.05 -20.37
C ALA A 41 -31.29 -34.60 -20.72
N ASP A 42 -32.12 -35.50 -21.24
CA ASP A 42 -33.55 -35.23 -21.52
C ASP A 42 -33.82 -34.02 -22.46
N CYS A 43 -33.03 -33.87 -23.53
CA CYS A 43 -33.14 -32.75 -24.49
C CYS A 43 -33.10 -31.34 -23.85
N SER A 44 -32.58 -31.23 -22.62
CA SER A 44 -32.46 -29.98 -21.86
C SER A 44 -31.13 -29.94 -21.10
N ILE A 45 -30.73 -28.77 -20.62
CA ILE A 45 -29.52 -28.60 -19.80
C ILE A 45 -29.98 -28.39 -18.36
N LYS A 46 -29.54 -29.25 -17.45
CA LYS A 46 -29.79 -29.10 -16.01
C LYS A 46 -28.52 -28.62 -15.33
N ILE A 47 -28.64 -27.65 -14.45
CA ILE A 47 -27.51 -27.00 -13.77
C ILE A 47 -27.58 -27.33 -12.29
N TYR A 48 -26.47 -27.80 -11.72
CA TYR A 48 -26.33 -28.10 -10.30
C TYR A 48 -25.06 -27.46 -9.74
N GLU A 49 -25.07 -27.17 -8.44
CA GLU A 49 -23.87 -26.77 -7.70
C GLU A 49 -23.17 -28.01 -7.13
N ILE A 50 -21.85 -28.06 -7.24
CA ILE A 50 -20.99 -29.08 -6.66
C ILE A 50 -20.73 -28.71 -5.19
N SER A 51 -21.33 -29.44 -4.25
CA SER A 51 -21.09 -29.26 -2.82
C SER A 51 -19.69 -29.73 -2.40
N SER A 52 -19.18 -30.82 -2.99
CA SER A 52 -17.83 -31.31 -2.70
C SER A 52 -17.29 -32.21 -3.81
N VAL A 53 -15.97 -32.20 -4.00
CA VAL A 53 -15.24 -33.18 -4.81
C VAL A 53 -14.75 -34.28 -3.87
N VAL A 54 -15.33 -35.48 -3.97
CA VAL A 54 -15.05 -36.59 -3.05
C VAL A 54 -13.84 -37.40 -3.54
N SER A 55 -13.76 -37.64 -4.86
CA SER A 55 -12.61 -38.29 -5.52
C SER A 55 -12.57 -37.92 -7.01
N ASP A 56 -11.60 -38.47 -7.75
CA ASP A 56 -11.54 -38.30 -9.21
C ASP A 56 -12.81 -38.74 -9.94
N THR A 57 -13.60 -39.62 -9.32
CA THR A 57 -14.79 -40.24 -9.89
C THR A 57 -16.05 -40.03 -9.05
N GLU A 58 -16.02 -39.14 -8.05
CA GLU A 58 -17.20 -38.90 -7.21
C GLU A 58 -17.34 -37.41 -6.84
N LEU A 59 -18.52 -36.85 -7.13
CA LEU A 59 -18.96 -35.53 -6.68
C LEU A 59 -20.20 -35.65 -5.82
N MET A 60 -20.38 -34.66 -4.93
CA MET A 60 -21.62 -34.45 -4.22
C MET A 60 -22.25 -33.12 -4.66
N LEU A 61 -23.55 -33.12 -4.95
CA LEU A 61 -24.33 -31.95 -5.33
C LEU A 61 -24.91 -31.24 -4.09
N ALA A 62 -25.11 -29.93 -4.18
CA ALA A 62 -25.75 -29.15 -3.12
C ALA A 62 -27.23 -29.57 -2.93
N SER A 63 -27.93 -29.86 -4.03
CA SER A 63 -29.31 -30.35 -4.08
C SER A 63 -29.41 -31.74 -4.70
N GLU A 64 -30.45 -32.50 -4.35
CA GLU A 64 -30.72 -33.80 -4.96
C GLU A 64 -30.97 -33.68 -6.47
N TYR A 65 -30.47 -34.66 -7.24
CA TYR A 65 -30.67 -34.70 -8.69
C TYR A 65 -32.14 -35.01 -9.02
N SER A 66 -32.80 -34.09 -9.73
CA SER A 66 -34.23 -34.12 -10.07
C SER A 66 -34.55 -34.81 -11.40
N GLY A 67 -33.56 -35.41 -12.08
CA GLY A 67 -33.77 -36.17 -13.32
C GLY A 67 -33.88 -37.69 -13.11
N CYS A 68 -34.20 -38.41 -14.18
CA CYS A 68 -34.21 -39.87 -14.18
C CYS A 68 -32.81 -40.46 -13.98
N THR A 69 -32.72 -41.60 -13.30
CA THR A 69 -31.47 -42.37 -13.18
C THR A 69 -30.93 -42.71 -14.55
N ALA A 70 -29.67 -42.34 -14.82
CA ALA A 70 -29.04 -42.46 -16.13
C ALA A 70 -27.54 -42.69 -16.01
N ASN A 71 -26.96 -43.42 -16.97
CA ASN A 71 -25.52 -43.69 -17.04
C ASN A 71 -24.98 -43.24 -18.40
N GLY A 72 -23.72 -42.81 -18.44
CA GLY A 72 -23.07 -42.31 -19.65
C GLY A 72 -23.48 -40.89 -20.03
N VAL A 73 -23.95 -40.09 -19.08
CA VAL A 73 -24.48 -38.75 -19.35
C VAL A 73 -23.35 -37.76 -19.63
N HIS A 74 -23.50 -36.95 -20.68
CA HIS A 74 -22.56 -35.87 -21.00
C HIS A 74 -22.70 -34.72 -20.02
N TYR A 75 -21.58 -34.07 -19.73
CA TYR A 75 -21.54 -32.96 -18.81
C TYR A 75 -20.47 -31.94 -19.19
N ALA A 76 -20.52 -30.78 -18.55
CA ALA A 76 -19.46 -29.80 -18.60
C ALA A 76 -19.37 -29.08 -17.25
N ILE A 77 -18.15 -28.83 -16.79
CA ILE A 77 -17.86 -27.98 -15.63
C ILE A 77 -17.09 -26.77 -16.14
N PRO A 78 -17.54 -25.53 -15.92
CA PRO A 78 -16.76 -24.36 -16.24
C PRO A 78 -15.56 -24.31 -15.30
N VAL A 79 -14.37 -24.25 -15.88
CA VAL A 79 -13.08 -24.24 -15.17
C VAL A 79 -12.21 -23.10 -15.67
N PHE A 80 -11.39 -22.54 -14.78
CA PHE A 80 -10.45 -21.48 -15.13
C PHE A 80 -9.15 -22.09 -15.68
N GLY A 81 -8.46 -21.36 -16.56
CA GLY A 81 -7.36 -21.93 -17.33
C GLY A 81 -6.05 -22.07 -16.56
N SER A 82 -5.35 -23.19 -16.78
CA SER A 82 -4.08 -23.56 -16.15
C SER A 82 -2.86 -22.73 -16.57
N ASN A 83 -3.05 -21.60 -17.27
CA ASN A 83 -1.94 -20.84 -17.89
C ASN A 83 -1.73 -19.44 -17.28
N ASP A 84 -2.46 -19.08 -16.21
CA ASP A 84 -2.19 -17.86 -15.46
C ASP A 84 -1.63 -18.24 -14.09
N THR A 85 -0.40 -17.81 -13.81
CA THR A 85 0.32 -18.00 -12.55
C THR A 85 -0.17 -17.08 -11.42
N PHE A 86 -1.39 -16.56 -11.52
CA PHE A 86 -2.04 -15.75 -10.48
C PHE A 86 -3.53 -16.13 -10.35
N ASP A 87 -3.84 -16.90 -9.30
CA ASP A 87 -5.20 -17.33 -8.96
C ASP A 87 -5.94 -16.22 -8.20
N HIS A 88 -6.43 -15.22 -8.93
CA HIS A 88 -7.19 -14.10 -8.35
C HIS A 88 -8.52 -14.54 -7.72
N ALA A 89 -9.11 -15.66 -8.17
CA ALA A 89 -10.39 -16.14 -7.65
C ALA A 89 -10.23 -16.89 -6.32
N ALA A 90 -9.22 -17.76 -6.19
CA ALA A 90 -8.89 -18.36 -4.90
C ALA A 90 -8.30 -17.31 -3.96
N TYR A 91 -7.53 -16.32 -4.43
CA TYR A 91 -7.06 -15.23 -3.59
C TYR A 91 -8.23 -14.37 -3.05
N VAL A 92 -9.21 -14.01 -3.90
CA VAL A 92 -10.39 -13.25 -3.46
C VAL A 92 -11.32 -14.09 -2.58
N ALA A 93 -11.52 -15.37 -2.89
CA ALA A 93 -12.31 -16.28 -2.05
C ALA A 93 -11.61 -16.59 -0.70
N GLN A 94 -10.28 -16.72 -0.71
CA GLN A 94 -9.48 -16.92 0.50
C GLN A 94 -9.42 -15.65 1.33
N ILE A 95 -9.33 -14.46 0.72
CA ILE A 95 -9.49 -13.17 1.42
C ILE A 95 -10.90 -13.02 1.99
N ALA A 96 -11.95 -13.35 1.23
CA ALA A 96 -13.33 -13.26 1.70
C ALA A 96 -13.60 -14.23 2.86
N ALA A 97 -13.10 -15.47 2.77
CA ALA A 97 -13.20 -16.46 3.84
C ALA A 97 -12.36 -16.08 5.07
N MET A 98 -11.16 -15.53 4.86
CA MET A 98 -10.29 -15.02 5.93
C MET A 98 -10.92 -13.79 6.61
N LEU A 99 -11.55 -12.89 5.85
CA LEU A 99 -12.26 -11.72 6.37
C LEU A 99 -13.53 -12.11 7.13
N ALA A 100 -14.32 -13.06 6.61
CA ALA A 100 -15.47 -13.61 7.31
C ALA A 100 -15.06 -14.34 8.61
N GLY A 101 -13.95 -15.08 8.57
CA GLY A 101 -13.35 -15.70 9.75
C GLY A 101 -12.91 -14.66 10.79
N TYR A 102 -12.25 -13.58 10.36
CA TYR A 102 -11.86 -12.49 11.25
C TYR A 102 -13.06 -11.73 11.82
N GLN A 103 -14.10 -11.47 11.04
CA GLN A 103 -15.33 -10.84 11.55
C GLN A 103 -16.05 -11.72 12.58
N SER A 104 -16.08 -13.03 12.36
CA SER A 104 -16.61 -14.00 13.34
C SER A 104 -15.78 -14.01 14.63
N GLN A 105 -14.46 -14.08 14.53
CA GLN A 105 -13.57 -14.04 15.70
C GLN A 105 -13.68 -12.72 16.46
N LEU A 106 -13.73 -11.57 15.78
CA LEU A 106 -13.93 -10.26 16.40
C LEU A 106 -15.27 -10.17 17.13
N THR A 107 -16.32 -10.76 16.58
CA THR A 107 -17.65 -10.81 17.22
C THR A 107 -17.60 -11.67 18.48
N GLN A 108 -17.00 -12.87 18.42
CA GLN A 108 -16.84 -13.75 19.58
C GLN A 108 -15.99 -13.09 20.69
N TRP A 109 -14.87 -12.44 20.33
CA TRP A 109 -14.03 -11.71 21.28
C TRP A 109 -14.73 -10.48 21.86
N LYS A 110 -15.55 -9.77 21.08
CA LYS A 110 -16.39 -8.68 21.60
C LYS A 110 -17.35 -9.20 22.67
N GLN A 111 -17.98 -10.36 22.46
CA GLN A 111 -18.86 -10.96 23.46
C GLN A 111 -18.09 -11.32 24.73
N VAL A 112 -16.92 -11.95 24.60
CA VAL A 112 -16.04 -12.25 25.75
C VAL A 112 -15.68 -11.01 26.57
N LEU A 113 -15.46 -9.87 25.90
CA LEU A 113 -15.03 -8.63 26.55
C LEU A 113 -16.19 -7.78 27.11
N THR A 114 -17.42 -7.94 26.62
CA THR A 114 -18.52 -6.99 26.91
C THR A 114 -19.78 -7.60 27.51
N GLU A 115 -20.04 -8.90 27.30
CA GLU A 115 -21.22 -9.57 27.83
C GLU A 115 -20.92 -10.25 29.17
N HIS A 116 -21.96 -10.61 29.93
CA HIS A 116 -21.86 -11.39 31.16
C HIS A 116 -22.23 -12.85 30.89
N GLY A 117 -21.58 -13.79 31.59
CA GLY A 117 -21.80 -15.23 31.46
C GLY A 117 -20.65 -15.98 30.77
N GLN A 118 -21.02 -17.07 30.10
CA GLN A 118 -20.09 -17.94 29.37
C GLN A 118 -20.27 -17.77 27.86
N VAL A 119 -19.16 -17.65 27.13
CA VAL A 119 -19.14 -17.58 25.67
C VAL A 119 -18.43 -18.81 25.14
N THR A 120 -19.02 -19.46 24.13
CA THR A 120 -18.39 -20.57 23.42
C THR A 120 -17.60 -20.01 22.24
N LEU A 121 -16.28 -20.17 22.29
CA LEU A 121 -15.37 -19.86 21.18
C LEU A 121 -15.27 -21.08 20.27
N THR A 122 -15.49 -20.92 18.98
CA THR A 122 -15.35 -22.02 18.00
C THR A 122 -14.27 -21.67 16.98
N ASP A 123 -13.31 -22.57 16.79
CA ASP A 123 -12.24 -22.38 15.81
C ASP A 123 -12.67 -22.76 14.39
N ASN A 124 -11.79 -22.48 13.42
CA ASN A 124 -12.04 -22.74 11.99
C ASN A 124 -12.07 -24.24 11.64
N SER A 125 -11.77 -25.13 12.59
CA SER A 125 -11.85 -26.59 12.48
C SER A 125 -13.11 -27.16 13.18
N GLY A 126 -13.99 -26.30 13.71
CA GLY A 126 -15.22 -26.68 14.40
C GLY A 126 -15.02 -27.08 15.87
N GLN A 127 -13.82 -26.96 16.42
CA GLN A 127 -13.53 -27.24 17.82
C GLN A 127 -13.97 -26.07 18.69
N SER A 128 -14.71 -26.36 19.76
CA SER A 128 -15.31 -25.35 20.63
C SER A 128 -14.75 -25.37 22.05
N VAL A 129 -14.52 -24.19 22.63
CA VAL A 129 -14.04 -23.97 24.00
C VAL A 129 -14.95 -22.97 24.69
N VAL A 130 -15.46 -23.31 25.88
CA VAL A 130 -16.28 -22.40 26.69
C VAL A 130 -15.39 -21.57 27.60
N VAL A 131 -15.45 -20.24 27.48
CA VAL A 131 -14.69 -19.30 28.31
C VAL A 131 -15.65 -18.43 29.14
N LYS A 132 -15.20 -18.03 30.33
CA LYS A 132 -15.89 -17.00 31.12
C LYS A 132 -15.54 -15.62 30.57
N THR A 133 -16.52 -14.73 30.56
CA THR A 133 -16.38 -13.35 30.09
C THR A 133 -15.50 -12.52 31.03
N LEU A 134 -14.90 -11.44 30.50
CA LEU A 134 -14.03 -10.54 31.26
C LEU A 134 -14.77 -9.85 32.43
N PRO A 135 -16.01 -9.35 32.28
CA PRO A 135 -16.78 -8.82 33.41
C PRO A 135 -16.97 -9.83 34.54
N ASP A 136 -17.28 -11.09 34.24
CA ASP A 136 -17.43 -12.14 35.26
C ASP A 136 -16.11 -12.48 35.97
N LEU A 137 -14.99 -12.44 35.24
CA LEU A 137 -13.66 -12.61 35.81
C LEU A 137 -13.30 -11.43 36.72
N THR A 138 -13.60 -10.20 36.30
CA THR A 138 -13.43 -8.99 37.11
C THR A 138 -14.29 -9.04 38.37
N ASP A 139 -15.54 -9.50 38.29
CA ASP A 139 -16.41 -9.68 39.45
C ASP A 139 -15.89 -10.77 40.39
N ALA A 140 -15.39 -11.89 39.85
CA ALA A 140 -14.81 -12.96 40.64
C ALA A 140 -13.55 -12.49 41.38
N VAL A 141 -12.65 -11.79 40.69
CA VAL A 141 -11.44 -11.20 41.30
C VAL A 141 -11.82 -10.13 42.32
N SER A 142 -12.79 -9.27 42.02
CA SER A 142 -13.27 -8.25 42.96
C SER A 142 -13.83 -8.87 44.24
N ARG A 143 -14.59 -9.96 44.12
CA ARG A 143 -15.04 -10.75 45.29
C ARG A 143 -13.86 -11.39 46.04
N MET A 144 -12.86 -11.92 45.34
CA MET A 144 -11.68 -12.52 45.97
C MET A 144 -10.77 -11.47 46.65
N MET A 145 -10.78 -10.23 46.17
CA MET A 145 -10.03 -9.12 46.76
C MET A 145 -10.81 -8.36 47.84
N ASP A 146 -12.10 -8.64 47.99
CA ASP A 146 -12.93 -8.04 49.02
C ASP A 146 -12.55 -8.60 50.39
N LYS A 147 -11.68 -7.86 51.08
CA LYS A 147 -11.20 -8.21 52.42
C LYS A 147 -12.31 -8.21 53.47
N THR A 148 -13.49 -7.65 53.20
CA THR A 148 -14.63 -7.72 54.12
C THR A 148 -15.24 -9.12 54.18
N LEU A 149 -15.04 -9.93 53.13
CA LEU A 149 -15.46 -11.33 53.05
C LEU A 149 -14.48 -12.30 53.74
N ASN A 150 -13.25 -11.87 54.05
CA ASN A 150 -12.28 -12.72 54.73
C ASN A 150 -12.79 -13.11 56.13
N GLY A 151 -13.03 -14.42 56.30
CA GLY A 151 -13.58 -15.00 57.53
C GLY A 151 -15.05 -14.70 57.76
N ALA A 152 -15.81 -14.18 56.77
CA ALA A 152 -17.24 -13.91 56.91
C ALA A 152 -18.08 -15.17 57.20
N ASP A 153 -17.53 -16.34 56.89
CA ASP A 153 -18.04 -17.67 57.20
C ASP A 153 -17.74 -18.13 58.65
N ILE A 154 -16.95 -17.36 59.42
CA ILE A 154 -16.64 -17.66 60.82
C ILE A 154 -17.77 -17.11 61.70
N PRO A 155 -18.60 -17.97 62.33
CA PRO A 155 -19.78 -17.54 63.08
C PRO A 155 -19.44 -16.68 64.30
N ASP A 156 -18.28 -16.92 64.92
CA ASP A 156 -17.75 -16.14 66.04
C ASP A 156 -16.25 -15.85 65.82
N LYS A 157 -15.99 -14.73 65.15
CA LYS A 157 -14.62 -14.28 64.83
C LYS A 157 -13.79 -14.02 66.10
N ALA A 158 -14.42 -13.58 67.19
CA ALA A 158 -13.72 -13.26 68.43
C ALA A 158 -13.18 -14.54 69.09
N GLN A 159 -13.98 -15.61 69.11
CA GLN A 159 -13.54 -16.88 69.66
C GLN A 159 -12.48 -17.57 68.76
N PHE A 160 -12.57 -17.41 67.44
CA PHE A 160 -11.56 -17.93 66.50
C PHE A 160 -10.18 -17.29 66.73
N VAL A 161 -10.13 -15.96 66.90
CA VAL A 161 -8.88 -15.23 67.19
C VAL A 161 -8.32 -15.61 68.58
N ALA A 162 -9.18 -15.93 69.55
CA ALA A 162 -8.78 -16.46 70.85
C ALA A 162 -8.16 -17.86 70.75
N ASN A 163 -8.76 -18.76 69.99
CA ASN A 163 -8.28 -20.14 69.84
C ASN A 163 -6.95 -20.24 69.10
N LEU A 164 -6.62 -19.28 68.23
CA LEU A 164 -5.31 -19.19 67.58
C LEU A 164 -4.21 -18.58 68.48
N GLY A 165 -4.57 -18.10 69.68
CA GLY A 165 -3.62 -17.46 70.60
C GLY A 165 -3.16 -16.06 70.15
N LEU A 166 -3.80 -15.46 69.14
CA LEU A 166 -3.44 -14.14 68.62
C LEU A 166 -4.02 -12.98 69.45
N SER A 167 -4.87 -13.28 70.44
CA SER A 167 -5.54 -12.27 71.27
C SER A 167 -4.55 -11.41 72.07
N ASP A 168 -3.41 -11.99 72.46
CA ASP A 168 -2.36 -11.30 73.24
C ASP A 168 -1.24 -10.70 72.37
N VAL A 169 -1.22 -10.96 71.05
CA VAL A 169 -0.14 -10.52 70.13
C VAL A 169 -0.38 -9.10 69.59
N VAL A 170 -1.50 -8.47 69.92
CA VAL A 170 -1.87 -7.10 69.50
C VAL A 170 -1.30 -6.03 70.46
N HIS A 171 -0.18 -6.30 71.13
CA HIS A 171 0.69 -5.25 71.67
C HIS A 171 1.92 -5.11 70.78
N LYS A 172 1.83 -4.16 69.85
CA LYS A 172 2.85 -3.78 68.86
C LYS A 172 4.11 -3.15 69.49
N SER A 173 4.36 -3.36 70.79
CA SER A 173 5.47 -2.76 71.56
C SER A 173 6.55 -3.75 71.99
N ASP A 174 6.31 -5.06 71.96
CA ASP A 174 7.22 -6.01 72.63
C ASP A 174 8.12 -6.82 71.68
N LEU A 175 8.06 -6.53 70.37
CA LEU A 175 9.02 -7.03 69.36
C LEU A 175 10.07 -6.00 68.93
N ALA A 176 10.23 -4.91 69.67
CA ALA A 176 11.34 -4.00 69.45
C ALA A 176 12.61 -4.58 70.07
N ASN A 177 13.41 -5.22 69.20
CA ASN A 177 14.79 -5.68 69.41
C ASN A 177 14.97 -6.84 70.39
N HIS A 178 14.89 -8.06 69.87
CA HIS A 178 15.89 -9.05 70.26
C HIS A 178 16.78 -9.34 69.05
N THR A 179 18.08 -9.12 69.24
CA THR A 179 19.12 -9.43 68.28
C THR A 179 19.86 -10.66 68.78
N HIS A 180 19.91 -11.71 67.97
CA HIS A 180 20.84 -12.80 68.21
C HIS A 180 22.22 -12.42 67.66
N THR A 181 23.27 -12.59 68.45
CA THR A 181 24.63 -12.60 67.88
C THR A 181 24.82 -13.90 67.13
N ALA A 182 25.59 -13.92 66.04
CA ALA A 182 25.83 -15.14 65.23
C ALA A 182 26.33 -16.33 66.07
N SER A 183 26.95 -16.07 67.22
CA SER A 183 27.39 -17.07 68.21
C SER A 183 26.26 -17.79 68.97
N GLN A 184 25.05 -17.23 68.99
CA GLN A 184 23.88 -17.79 69.69
C GLN A 184 23.08 -18.76 68.82
N ILE A 185 23.48 -18.94 67.56
CA ILE A 185 22.83 -19.83 66.59
C ILE A 185 23.81 -20.96 66.29
N THR A 186 23.60 -22.10 66.92
CA THR A 186 24.53 -23.25 66.96
C THR A 186 24.90 -23.81 65.58
N ASP A 187 24.07 -23.59 64.56
CA ASP A 187 24.25 -24.06 63.20
C ASP A 187 24.40 -22.93 62.18
N PHE A 188 24.52 -21.66 62.61
CA PHE A 188 24.53 -20.50 61.71
C PHE A 188 25.57 -20.64 60.61
N THR A 189 26.78 -21.02 61.00
CA THR A 189 27.89 -21.17 60.05
C THR A 189 27.62 -22.31 59.06
N ASP A 190 26.97 -23.39 59.47
CA ASP A 190 26.62 -24.51 58.59
C ASP A 190 25.40 -24.21 57.70
N ALA A 191 24.39 -23.52 58.23
CA ALA A 191 23.22 -23.08 57.47
C ALA A 191 23.61 -22.07 56.37
N VAL A 192 24.45 -21.08 56.70
CA VAL A 192 24.98 -20.11 55.74
C VAL A 192 25.84 -20.83 54.69
N ARG A 193 26.70 -21.77 55.09
CA ARG A 193 27.53 -22.56 54.16
C ARG A 193 26.70 -23.42 53.20
N LYS A 194 25.66 -24.09 53.71
CA LYS A 194 24.80 -24.98 52.93
C LYS A 194 23.96 -24.20 51.91
N VAL A 195 23.50 -23.00 52.27
CA VAL A 195 22.82 -22.08 51.34
C VAL A 195 23.79 -21.57 50.28
N LEU A 196 25.02 -21.17 50.64
CA LEU A 196 26.02 -20.68 49.68
C LEU A 196 26.36 -21.74 48.62
N VAL A 197 26.59 -22.99 49.02
CA VAL A 197 26.95 -24.09 48.10
C VAL A 197 25.74 -24.57 47.27
N ALA A 198 24.52 -24.53 47.81
CA ALA A 198 23.33 -25.02 47.12
C ALA A 198 22.67 -23.99 46.18
N THR A 199 22.92 -22.70 46.35
CA THR A 199 22.29 -21.63 45.54
C THR A 199 23.19 -21.08 44.43
N LEU A 200 24.47 -21.43 44.42
CA LEU A 200 25.43 -21.03 43.39
C LEU A 200 25.61 -22.17 42.37
N ALA A 201 25.04 -22.02 41.19
CA ALA A 201 25.36 -22.87 40.04
C ALA A 201 26.50 -22.22 39.24
N ALA A 202 27.53 -23.00 38.90
CA ALA A 202 28.64 -22.50 38.11
C ALA A 202 28.16 -22.20 36.67
N GLY A 203 28.38 -20.97 36.20
CA GLY A 203 28.21 -20.62 34.79
C GLY A 203 29.31 -21.26 33.93
N GLN A 204 29.12 -21.25 32.61
CA GLN A 204 30.17 -21.69 31.68
C GLN A 204 31.49 -20.95 31.95
N GLY A 205 32.60 -21.71 31.97
CA GLY A 205 33.93 -21.19 32.27
C GLY A 205 34.19 -20.84 33.75
N VAL A 206 33.31 -21.25 34.66
CA VAL A 206 33.52 -21.12 36.11
C VAL A 206 33.43 -22.50 36.73
N ALA A 207 34.35 -22.81 37.64
CA ALA A 207 34.29 -23.97 38.51
C ALA A 207 34.16 -23.51 39.97
N LEU A 208 33.20 -24.10 40.68
CA LEU A 208 32.98 -23.88 42.10
C LEU A 208 33.43 -25.14 42.82
N ASN A 209 34.45 -25.03 43.68
CA ASN A 209 34.95 -26.17 44.43
C ASN A 209 35.01 -25.82 45.93
N TYR A 210 34.28 -26.56 46.75
CA TYR A 210 34.31 -26.37 48.20
C TYR A 210 35.40 -27.24 48.82
N ASP A 211 36.38 -26.64 49.48
CA ASP A 211 37.42 -27.34 50.21
C ASP A 211 37.00 -27.55 51.67
N SER A 212 36.74 -28.81 52.03
CA SER A 212 36.32 -29.21 53.38
C SER A 212 37.45 -29.14 54.42
N GLY A 213 38.72 -29.07 54.00
CA GLY A 213 39.86 -28.93 54.89
C GLY A 213 40.12 -27.48 55.31
N SER A 214 39.92 -26.53 54.40
CA SER A 214 40.10 -25.09 54.66
C SER A 214 38.79 -24.33 54.93
N ASN A 215 37.63 -24.99 54.76
CA ASN A 215 36.29 -24.41 54.88
C ASN A 215 36.04 -23.21 53.95
N GLN A 216 36.65 -23.22 52.75
CA GLN A 216 36.50 -22.16 51.76
C GLN A 216 35.80 -22.66 50.49
N LEU A 217 34.88 -21.84 49.95
CA LEU A 217 34.39 -22.01 48.59
C LEU A 217 35.39 -21.34 47.64
N ILE A 218 36.12 -22.15 46.89
CA ILE A 218 37.06 -21.68 45.89
C ILE A 218 36.28 -21.50 44.59
N VAL A 219 36.22 -20.25 44.11
CA VAL A 219 35.66 -19.89 42.81
C VAL A 219 36.82 -19.72 41.84
N SER A 220 36.95 -20.62 40.87
CA SER A 220 37.93 -20.49 39.80
C SER A 220 37.21 -20.19 38.48
N ALA A 221 37.70 -19.19 37.74
CA ALA A 221 37.23 -18.94 36.39
C ALA A 221 38.22 -19.57 35.40
N THR A 222 37.86 -20.71 34.82
CA THR A 222 38.45 -21.16 33.56
C THR A 222 37.84 -20.31 32.45
N GLY A 223 38.41 -19.13 32.23
CA GLY A 223 37.86 -18.09 31.34
C GLY A 223 37.23 -18.66 30.06
N SER A 224 35.90 -18.74 30.04
CA SER A 224 35.10 -19.13 28.88
C SER A 224 33.70 -18.59 29.07
N ASN A 225 33.44 -17.38 28.53
CA ASN A 225 32.20 -16.97 27.85
C ASN A 225 32.19 -15.43 27.63
N SER A 226 31.70 -14.88 26.51
CA SER A 226 30.46 -15.25 25.81
C SER A 226 30.43 -14.96 24.30
N SER A 227 29.70 -15.85 23.62
CA SER A 227 28.72 -15.64 22.54
C SER A 227 29.16 -15.20 21.14
N GLY A 228 29.18 -16.18 20.23
CA GLY A 228 28.66 -16.02 18.87
C GLY A 228 29.42 -16.78 17.79
N GLY A 229 29.21 -18.10 17.67
CA GLY A 229 29.53 -18.84 16.43
C GLY A 229 30.51 -19.99 16.59
N ASN A 230 29.96 -21.19 16.51
CA ASN A 230 30.64 -22.47 16.46
C ASN A 230 31.72 -22.52 15.35
N SER A 231 33.00 -22.74 15.68
CA SER A 231 34.00 -23.50 14.88
C SER A 231 35.42 -23.46 15.49
N SER A 232 35.93 -24.64 15.86
CA SER A 232 37.34 -25.09 15.76
C SER A 232 38.51 -24.11 15.98
N GLY A 233 39.24 -24.29 17.09
CA GLY A 233 40.72 -24.15 17.12
C GLY A 233 41.36 -22.76 17.11
N GLY A 234 40.67 -21.70 17.55
CA GLY A 234 41.18 -20.32 17.55
C GLY A 234 41.66 -19.82 18.92
N ARG A 235 42.83 -19.19 18.95
CA ARG A 235 43.43 -18.45 20.06
C ARG A 235 42.47 -17.37 20.65
N ASP A 236 42.11 -17.43 21.94
CA ASP A 236 41.19 -16.47 22.59
C ASP A 236 41.83 -15.09 22.83
N TYR A 237 41.18 -14.00 22.41
CA TYR A 237 41.63 -12.61 22.57
C TYR A 237 40.68 -11.80 23.48
N THR A 238 41.24 -10.92 24.31
CA THR A 238 40.52 -9.82 24.98
C THR A 238 40.54 -8.58 24.10
N VAL A 239 39.37 -8.00 23.81
CA VAL A 239 39.24 -6.79 22.98
C VAL A 239 38.77 -5.61 23.81
N VAL A 240 39.49 -4.49 23.73
CA VAL A 240 39.19 -3.23 24.42
C VAL A 240 39.11 -2.08 23.43
N THR A 241 38.11 -1.21 23.58
CA THR A 241 37.92 -0.02 22.73
C THR A 241 38.51 1.20 23.43
N GLN A 242 39.27 2.02 22.71
CA GLN A 242 39.96 3.21 23.23
C GLN A 242 39.83 4.38 22.25
N SER A 243 39.40 5.54 22.75
CA SER A 243 39.40 6.80 22.00
C SER A 243 40.62 7.63 22.37
N ILE A 244 41.59 7.72 21.45
CA ILE A 244 42.86 8.39 21.68
C ILE A 244 42.76 9.84 21.19
N THR A 245 42.70 10.78 22.13
CA THR A 245 42.57 12.22 21.87
C THR A 245 43.91 12.94 21.80
N ALA A 246 44.97 12.36 22.35
CA ALA A 246 46.34 12.85 22.24
C ALA A 246 47.33 11.68 22.21
N VAL A 247 48.40 11.80 21.41
CA VAL A 247 49.44 10.77 21.27
C VAL A 247 50.44 10.90 22.42
N THR A 248 50.04 10.46 23.61
CA THR A 248 50.83 10.56 24.86
C THR A 248 51.41 9.20 25.28
N SER A 249 51.75 9.03 26.56
CA SER A 249 52.25 7.77 27.14
C SER A 249 51.38 6.56 26.76
N PRO A 250 51.98 5.35 26.66
CA PRO A 250 51.27 4.12 26.32
C PRO A 250 50.07 3.86 27.23
N VAL A 251 48.99 3.34 26.66
CA VAL A 251 47.86 2.80 27.41
C VAL A 251 48.27 1.45 28.00
N VAL A 252 48.05 1.25 29.29
CA VAL A 252 48.51 0.07 30.04
C VAL A 252 47.34 -0.83 30.41
N PHE A 253 47.46 -2.11 30.09
CA PHE A 253 46.52 -3.16 30.49
C PHE A 253 47.25 -4.15 31.38
N ARG A 254 46.86 -4.21 32.66
CA ARG A 254 47.44 -5.15 33.64
C ARG A 254 46.95 -6.57 33.36
N ILE A 255 47.85 -7.53 33.47
CA ILE A 255 47.60 -8.97 33.30
C ILE A 255 48.27 -9.75 34.43
N ASN A 256 47.91 -11.02 34.59
CA ASN A 256 48.59 -11.89 35.55
C ASN A 256 50.05 -12.11 35.16
N ASN A 257 50.91 -12.36 36.16
CA ASN A 257 52.32 -12.61 35.95
C ASN A 257 52.55 -13.79 34.99
N GLN A 258 53.19 -13.52 33.85
CA GLN A 258 53.53 -14.53 32.84
C GLN A 258 55.02 -14.89 32.86
N THR A 259 55.34 -16.12 32.43
CA THR A 259 56.73 -16.61 32.30
C THR A 259 57.09 -16.99 30.86
N THR A 260 56.13 -16.96 29.94
CA THR A 260 56.31 -17.15 28.51
C THR A 260 55.83 -15.88 27.77
N TYR A 261 56.29 -15.66 26.53
CA TYR A 261 55.89 -14.49 25.71
C TYR A 261 55.29 -14.92 24.37
N ALA A 262 54.76 -16.14 24.30
CA ALA A 262 54.17 -16.70 23.08
C ALA A 262 52.70 -16.29 22.92
N TYR A 263 52.44 -14.98 23.03
CA TYR A 263 51.10 -14.39 22.99
C TYR A 263 51.01 -13.33 21.90
N ASP A 264 49.91 -13.35 21.17
CA ASP A 264 49.62 -12.40 20.11
C ASP A 264 48.85 -11.19 20.65
N ALA A 265 49.09 -10.03 20.03
CA ALA A 265 48.29 -8.84 20.20
C ALA A 265 48.29 -8.01 18.92
N TYR A 266 47.19 -7.32 18.65
CA TYR A 266 47.05 -6.42 17.51
C TYR A 266 46.10 -5.27 17.85
N ALA A 267 46.17 -4.21 17.04
CA ALA A 267 45.24 -3.10 17.14
C ALA A 267 44.56 -2.85 15.80
N LEU A 268 43.29 -2.49 15.85
CA LEU A 268 42.54 -1.95 14.71
C LEU A 268 42.31 -0.46 14.95
N LYS A 269 42.44 0.36 13.91
CA LYS A 269 42.00 1.76 13.93
C LYS A 269 40.73 1.92 13.13
N GLU A 270 39.80 2.72 13.65
CA GLU A 270 38.63 3.13 12.89
C GLU A 270 39.03 4.09 11.77
N GLU A 271 38.57 3.78 10.55
CA GLU A 271 38.72 4.58 9.35
C GLU A 271 37.36 4.75 8.68
N VAL A 272 37.29 5.72 7.76
CA VAL A 272 36.09 5.96 6.96
C VAL A 272 35.86 4.77 6.04
N GLY A 273 34.76 4.05 6.22
CA GLY A 273 34.38 2.91 5.39
C GLY A 273 33.56 3.30 4.17
N SER A 274 32.97 2.28 3.53
CA SER A 274 32.12 2.48 2.36
C SER A 274 30.85 3.25 2.69
N LYS A 275 30.37 4.03 1.71
CA LYS A 275 29.06 4.69 1.78
C LYS A 275 27.98 3.65 1.43
N THR A 276 26.95 3.57 2.27
CA THR A 276 25.78 2.72 2.04
C THR A 276 24.56 3.60 1.90
N GLN A 277 23.86 3.46 0.78
CA GLN A 277 22.57 4.08 0.57
C GLN A 277 21.47 3.16 1.11
N VAL A 278 20.56 3.72 1.89
CA VAL A 278 19.38 3.04 2.42
C VAL A 278 18.16 3.81 1.97
N GLN A 279 17.22 3.11 1.34
CA GLN A 279 15.90 3.66 1.04
C GLN A 279 15.10 3.70 2.33
N LEU A 280 14.70 4.91 2.75
CA LEU A 280 13.86 5.09 3.93
C LEU A 280 12.40 4.79 3.62
N ASP A 281 11.95 5.28 2.46
CA ASP A 281 10.55 5.21 2.07
C ASP A 281 10.41 5.27 0.54
N ASP A 282 9.55 4.42 -0.01
CA ASP A 282 9.09 4.44 -1.39
C ASP A 282 7.73 5.14 -1.55
N PHE A 283 7.14 5.58 -0.44
CA PHE A 283 5.80 6.15 -0.33
C PHE A 283 4.71 5.23 -0.93
N GLY A 284 4.91 3.92 -0.83
CA GLY A 284 3.92 2.90 -1.16
C GLY A 284 2.70 2.97 -0.24
N THR A 285 1.64 2.22 -0.60
CA THR A 285 0.37 2.22 0.15
C THR A 285 0.53 1.87 1.63
N ASN A 286 1.50 1.01 1.98
CA ASN A 286 1.79 0.62 3.36
C ASN A 286 2.42 1.76 4.18
N SER A 287 3.11 2.71 3.53
CA SER A 287 3.76 3.83 4.18
C SER A 287 2.77 4.72 4.92
N ALA A 288 1.51 4.84 4.46
CA ALA A 288 0.49 5.67 5.11
C ALA A 288 0.35 5.41 6.62
N SER A 289 0.50 4.16 7.06
CA SER A 289 0.42 3.78 8.48
C SER A 289 1.54 4.41 9.33
N SER A 290 2.70 4.65 8.72
CA SER A 290 3.90 5.25 9.32
C SER A 290 3.84 6.77 9.43
N TYR A 291 2.79 7.43 8.89
CA TYR A 291 2.65 8.89 8.92
C TYR A 291 1.39 9.33 9.67
N SER A 292 1.49 10.49 10.30
CA SER A 292 0.37 11.34 10.67
C SER A 292 0.21 12.37 9.55
N ALA A 293 -0.84 12.25 8.74
CA ALA A 293 -1.03 13.06 7.54
C ALA A 293 -2.43 13.69 7.48
N THR A 294 -2.55 14.81 6.78
CA THR A 294 -3.85 15.39 6.45
C THR A 294 -4.62 14.50 5.47
N GLY A 295 -5.96 14.62 5.48
CA GLY A 295 -6.85 13.65 4.84
C GLY A 295 -6.80 13.57 3.30
N ASP A 296 -6.10 14.50 2.63
CA ASP A 296 -5.95 14.49 1.17
C ASP A 296 -4.54 14.10 0.72
N VAL A 297 -3.71 13.54 1.61
CA VAL A 297 -2.42 12.94 1.23
C VAL A 297 -2.65 11.53 0.68
N ILE A 298 -2.03 11.22 -0.46
CA ILE A 298 -2.01 9.89 -1.08
C ILE A 298 -0.61 9.28 -0.92
N PHE A 299 -0.59 7.98 -0.67
CA PHE A 299 0.59 7.10 -0.71
C PHE A 299 0.33 5.97 -1.72
N ASP A 300 0.90 6.06 -2.91
CA ASP A 300 0.68 5.11 -4.02
C ASP A 300 1.95 4.77 -4.81
N GLY A 301 3.10 4.75 -4.12
CA GLY A 301 4.44 4.80 -4.73
C GLY A 301 4.91 6.24 -4.92
N SER A 302 4.13 7.20 -4.43
CA SER A 302 4.51 8.59 -4.28
C SER A 302 3.74 9.23 -3.14
N LEU A 303 4.36 10.20 -2.46
CA LEU A 303 3.70 11.12 -1.54
C LEU A 303 3.22 12.34 -2.32
N ARG A 304 1.91 12.52 -2.43
CA ARG A 304 1.29 13.64 -3.16
C ARG A 304 -0.04 14.04 -2.55
N SER A 305 -0.53 15.23 -2.88
CA SER A 305 -1.92 15.57 -2.56
C SER A 305 -2.87 15.03 -3.61
N TYR A 306 -4.07 14.69 -3.17
CA TYR A 306 -5.18 14.32 -4.03
C TYR A 306 -5.66 15.55 -4.82
N ALA A 307 -5.63 15.48 -6.14
CA ALA A 307 -5.88 16.63 -7.02
C ALA A 307 -6.76 16.31 -8.24
N ASN A 308 -6.93 15.05 -8.60
CA ASN A 308 -7.80 14.67 -9.71
C ASN A 308 -8.30 13.25 -9.57
N GLU A 309 -9.44 12.98 -10.20
CA GLU A 309 -10.00 11.65 -10.38
C GLU A 309 -10.84 11.57 -11.65
N THR A 310 -11.18 10.35 -12.05
CA THR A 310 -12.24 10.09 -13.03
C THR A 310 -13.37 9.37 -12.32
N LEU A 311 -14.53 10.02 -12.29
CA LEU A 311 -15.76 9.47 -11.72
C LEU A 311 -16.60 8.85 -12.84
N ASN A 312 -17.07 7.63 -12.63
CA ASN A 312 -18.02 6.97 -13.52
C ASN A 312 -19.37 6.90 -12.80
N THR A 313 -20.43 7.42 -13.43
CA THR A 313 -21.78 7.34 -12.87
C THR A 313 -22.36 5.94 -13.07
N VAL A 314 -22.93 5.37 -12.02
CA VAL A 314 -23.60 4.06 -12.04
C VAL A 314 -25.09 4.23 -11.84
N GLN A 315 -25.89 3.23 -12.23
CA GLN A 315 -27.35 3.33 -12.12
C GLN A 315 -27.78 3.55 -10.66
N ASP A 316 -28.57 4.59 -10.41
CA ASP A 316 -29.10 5.00 -9.10
C ASP A 316 -30.58 5.38 -9.27
N GLY A 317 -31.46 4.40 -9.09
CA GLY A 317 -32.89 4.55 -9.34
C GLY A 317 -33.19 4.85 -10.81
N ALA A 318 -33.86 5.98 -11.06
CA ALA A 318 -34.22 6.45 -12.41
C ALA A 318 -33.09 7.21 -13.14
N PHE A 319 -31.96 7.45 -12.46
CA PHE A 319 -30.83 8.23 -12.95
C PHE A 319 -29.54 7.42 -12.86
N TYR A 320 -28.42 8.06 -13.18
CA TYR A 320 -27.09 7.57 -12.86
C TYR A 320 -26.44 8.53 -11.88
N SER A 321 -25.70 8.02 -10.91
CA SER A 321 -24.99 8.88 -9.96
C SER A 321 -23.68 8.27 -9.50
N THR A 322 -22.84 9.11 -8.91
CA THR A 322 -21.64 8.70 -8.20
C THR A 322 -21.32 9.70 -7.08
N PRO A 323 -20.82 9.24 -5.92
CA PRO A 323 -20.41 10.14 -4.86
C PRO A 323 -19.31 11.10 -5.34
N VAL A 324 -19.36 12.34 -4.84
CA VAL A 324 -18.34 13.34 -5.07
C VAL A 324 -17.58 13.56 -3.76
N ARG A 325 -16.26 13.70 -3.86
CA ARG A 325 -15.44 14.02 -2.70
C ARG A 325 -15.65 15.49 -2.35
N SER A 326 -15.93 15.78 -1.09
CA SER A 326 -16.04 17.16 -0.61
C SER A 326 -14.68 17.82 -0.31
N ALA A 327 -13.61 17.37 -0.99
CA ALA A 327 -12.24 17.76 -0.66
C ALA A 327 -11.75 18.92 -1.54
N GLY A 328 -10.78 19.68 -1.04
CA GLY A 328 -10.15 20.79 -1.76
C GLY A 328 -10.82 22.15 -1.59
N LYS A 329 -10.08 23.20 -1.96
CA LYS A 329 -10.50 24.62 -2.04
C LYS A 329 -11.47 24.83 -3.18
N ASP A 330 -11.08 24.37 -4.37
CA ASP A 330 -11.81 24.57 -5.62
C ASP A 330 -12.00 23.24 -6.34
N VAL A 331 -13.02 23.13 -7.18
CA VAL A 331 -13.31 21.93 -7.96
C VAL A 331 -13.79 22.26 -9.38
N SER A 332 -13.48 21.40 -10.34
CA SER A 332 -14.11 21.42 -11.67
C SER A 332 -14.52 20.03 -12.12
N PHE A 333 -15.64 19.95 -12.82
CA PHE A 333 -16.24 18.75 -13.38
C PHE A 333 -16.34 18.91 -14.89
N ASP A 334 -15.71 18.01 -15.63
CA ASP A 334 -15.77 17.99 -17.08
C ASP A 334 -16.19 16.61 -17.58
N LEU A 335 -17.20 16.58 -18.45
CA LEU A 335 -17.57 15.39 -19.19
C LEU A 335 -16.37 14.88 -19.97
N ILE A 336 -16.01 13.63 -19.71
CA ILE A 336 -15.16 12.85 -20.61
C ILE A 336 -16.11 12.37 -21.71
N THR A 337 -15.97 12.96 -22.89
CA THR A 337 -16.83 12.61 -24.02
C THR A 337 -16.42 11.24 -24.55
N ASP A 338 -17.34 10.28 -24.45
CA ASP A 338 -17.09 8.93 -24.95
C ASP A 338 -17.16 8.92 -26.49
N SER A 339 -16.20 8.24 -27.11
CA SER A 339 -16.39 7.78 -28.49
C SER A 339 -17.31 6.58 -28.47
N LEU A 340 -18.27 6.54 -29.40
CA LEU A 340 -19.16 5.41 -29.62
C LEU A 340 -18.40 4.13 -30.03
N VAL A 341 -17.17 4.30 -30.53
CA VAL A 341 -16.27 3.24 -31.02
C VAL A 341 -14.85 3.63 -30.67
N SER A 342 -14.11 2.75 -29.99
CA SER A 342 -12.74 3.04 -29.56
C SER A 342 -12.03 1.74 -29.14
N GLY A 343 -10.70 1.70 -29.30
CA GLY A 343 -9.85 0.60 -28.86
C GLY A 343 -10.05 -0.70 -29.65
N LEU A 344 -10.41 -0.63 -30.94
CA LEU A 344 -10.59 -1.81 -31.76
C LEU A 344 -9.25 -2.51 -32.06
N THR A 345 -9.24 -3.84 -31.98
CA THR A 345 -8.12 -4.70 -32.43
C THR A 345 -8.44 -5.45 -33.73
N SER A 346 -9.68 -5.34 -34.19
CA SER A 346 -10.18 -5.84 -35.47
C SER A 346 -11.52 -5.18 -35.80
N ALA A 347 -12.00 -5.34 -37.05
CA ALA A 347 -13.28 -4.77 -37.52
C ALA A 347 -14.53 -5.24 -36.75
N THR A 348 -14.42 -6.28 -35.91
CA THR A 348 -15.53 -6.87 -35.12
C THR A 348 -15.13 -7.15 -33.66
N SER A 349 -13.99 -6.61 -33.21
CA SER A 349 -13.47 -6.84 -31.86
C SER A 349 -14.35 -6.28 -30.74
N MET A 350 -15.19 -5.28 -31.04
CA MET A 350 -16.17 -4.73 -30.10
C MET A 350 -17.55 -5.34 -30.37
N PRO A 351 -18.19 -6.01 -29.38
CA PRO A 351 -19.50 -6.61 -29.55
C PRO A 351 -20.57 -5.62 -30.02
N GLY A 352 -21.38 -6.02 -31.00
CA GLY A 352 -22.44 -5.18 -31.56
C GLY A 352 -21.94 -4.04 -32.45
N VAL A 353 -20.62 -3.96 -32.71
CA VAL A 353 -20.01 -2.96 -33.60
C VAL A 353 -19.34 -3.65 -34.78
N THR A 354 -19.52 -3.11 -35.98
CA THR A 354 -18.83 -3.59 -37.18
C THR A 354 -18.32 -2.41 -37.99
N VAL A 355 -17.01 -2.41 -38.26
CA VAL A 355 -16.35 -1.44 -39.13
C VAL A 355 -16.29 -1.99 -40.55
N SER A 356 -16.52 -1.14 -41.54
CA SER A 356 -16.37 -1.45 -42.96
C SER A 356 -15.80 -0.25 -43.68
N GLN A 357 -15.09 -0.48 -44.79
CA GLN A 357 -14.53 0.58 -45.62
C GLN A 357 -14.74 0.29 -47.11
N SER A 358 -14.56 1.32 -47.94
CA SER A 358 -14.60 1.19 -49.41
C SER A 358 -13.44 0.39 -49.98
N SER A 359 -12.21 0.66 -49.51
CA SER A 359 -10.99 -0.01 -49.91
C SER A 359 -9.91 0.14 -48.84
N SER A 360 -8.88 -0.70 -48.87
CA SER A 360 -7.75 -0.64 -47.94
C SER A 360 -6.43 -0.92 -48.64
N ALA A 361 -5.50 0.02 -48.55
CA ALA A 361 -4.17 -0.11 -49.13
C ALA A 361 -3.33 -1.13 -48.36
N LYS A 362 -2.57 -1.91 -49.12
CA LYS A 362 -1.58 -2.85 -48.58
C LYS A 362 -0.25 -2.13 -48.36
N GLY A 363 0.16 -1.99 -47.10
CA GLY A 363 1.51 -1.58 -46.72
C GLY A 363 2.52 -2.72 -46.89
N ALA A 364 3.79 -2.45 -46.56
CA ALA A 364 4.86 -3.44 -46.64
C ALA A 364 4.63 -4.67 -45.75
N GLU A 365 4.06 -4.48 -44.55
CA GLU A 365 3.88 -5.56 -43.56
C GLU A 365 2.42 -5.73 -43.09
N VAL A 366 1.57 -4.71 -43.27
CA VAL A 366 0.17 -4.71 -42.81
C VAL A 366 -0.76 -4.15 -43.87
N VAL A 367 -2.02 -4.60 -43.85
CA VAL A 367 -3.10 -3.96 -44.63
C VAL A 367 -3.75 -2.90 -43.74
N TRP A 368 -3.75 -1.65 -44.18
CA TRP A 368 -4.28 -0.50 -43.43
C TRP A 368 -5.81 -0.44 -43.46
N GLN A 369 -6.42 -1.39 -42.76
CA GLN A 369 -7.87 -1.55 -42.67
C GLN A 369 -8.54 -0.43 -41.86
N GLY A 370 -9.85 -0.28 -42.05
CA GLY A 370 -10.66 0.79 -41.44
C GLY A 370 -10.69 0.77 -39.92
N TRP A 371 -10.49 -0.38 -39.28
CA TRP A 371 -10.52 -0.48 -37.82
C TRP A 371 -9.31 0.21 -37.14
N TYR A 372 -8.22 0.43 -37.87
CA TYR A 372 -7.08 1.22 -37.37
C TYR A 372 -7.45 2.67 -37.10
N ALA A 373 -8.50 3.21 -37.74
CA ALA A 373 -8.99 4.55 -37.42
C ALA A 373 -9.81 4.60 -36.11
N PHE A 374 -9.81 3.53 -35.31
CA PHE A 374 -10.54 3.41 -34.06
C PHE A 374 -9.74 2.62 -32.99
N ASP A 375 -8.44 2.43 -33.17
CA ASP A 375 -7.61 1.59 -32.27
C ASP A 375 -6.95 2.38 -31.12
N ASN A 376 -7.18 3.71 -31.08
CA ASN A 376 -6.57 4.67 -30.17
C ASN A 376 -5.06 4.85 -30.37
N ASN A 377 -4.53 4.56 -31.56
CA ASN A 377 -3.13 4.72 -31.90
C ASN A 377 -2.96 5.70 -33.05
N GLN A 378 -2.55 6.94 -32.72
CA GLN A 378 -2.32 7.99 -33.71
C GLN A 378 -1.20 7.68 -34.73
N ARG A 379 -0.47 6.56 -34.59
CA ARG A 379 0.56 6.09 -35.52
C ARG A 379 0.07 5.03 -36.49
N THR A 380 -1.13 4.48 -36.31
CA THR A 380 -1.78 3.59 -37.28
C THR A 380 -2.80 4.41 -38.08
N ILE A 381 -3.18 3.89 -39.24
CA ILE A 381 -4.11 4.57 -40.15
C ILE A 381 -5.05 3.57 -40.82
N TRP A 382 -6.25 4.02 -41.16
CA TRP A 382 -6.93 3.54 -42.35
C TRP A 382 -6.36 4.25 -43.57
N ALA A 383 -5.99 3.50 -44.61
CA ALA A 383 -5.59 4.06 -45.89
C ALA A 383 -6.42 3.43 -47.01
N SER A 384 -7.07 4.24 -47.83
CA SER A 384 -7.78 3.74 -49.01
C SER A 384 -6.83 3.40 -50.16
N GLU A 385 -7.24 2.50 -51.06
CA GLU A 385 -6.44 2.08 -52.22
C GLU A 385 -6.96 2.64 -53.55
N SER A 386 -8.25 3.01 -53.61
CA SER A 386 -8.91 3.46 -54.84
C SER A 386 -9.13 4.97 -54.87
N PRO A 387 -9.28 5.59 -56.07
CA PRO A 387 -9.61 7.00 -56.20
C PRO A 387 -10.85 7.43 -55.41
N LEU A 388 -10.85 8.67 -54.90
CA LEU A 388 -11.99 9.31 -54.27
C LEU A 388 -13.24 9.29 -55.19
N PRO A 389 -14.46 9.20 -54.63
CA PRO A 389 -14.76 9.22 -53.20
C PRO A 389 -14.50 7.87 -52.52
N GLN A 390 -14.01 7.93 -51.28
CA GLN A 390 -13.73 6.76 -50.44
C GLN A 390 -14.46 6.92 -49.10
N TRP A 391 -14.76 5.82 -48.43
CA TRP A 391 -15.56 5.86 -47.22
C TRP A 391 -15.13 4.86 -46.15
N LEU A 392 -15.38 5.25 -44.91
CA LEU A 392 -15.23 4.46 -43.71
C LEU A 392 -16.54 4.51 -42.93
N SER A 393 -17.07 3.36 -42.54
CA SER A 393 -18.35 3.27 -41.83
C SER A 393 -18.25 2.42 -40.59
N VAL A 394 -19.07 2.75 -39.60
CA VAL A 394 -19.32 1.93 -38.43
C VAL A 394 -20.80 1.65 -38.30
N ARG A 395 -21.14 0.40 -37.98
CA ARG A 395 -22.50 -0.08 -37.75
C ARG A 395 -22.62 -0.60 -36.33
N PHE A 396 -23.77 -0.34 -35.71
CA PHE A 396 -24.14 -0.72 -34.36
C PHE A 396 -25.35 -1.68 -34.37
N SER A 397 -25.51 -2.50 -33.33
CA SER A 397 -26.71 -3.30 -33.07
C SER A 397 -27.95 -2.42 -32.83
N ASP A 398 -27.74 -1.35 -32.08
CA ASP A 398 -28.76 -0.44 -31.58
C ASP A 398 -28.56 0.97 -32.11
N LEU A 399 -29.62 1.79 -32.02
CA LEU A 399 -29.55 3.21 -32.35
C LEU A 399 -28.53 3.91 -31.44
N LYS A 400 -27.58 4.63 -32.05
CA LYS A 400 -26.62 5.47 -31.33
C LYS A 400 -26.87 6.93 -31.66
N THR A 401 -26.69 7.81 -30.68
CA THR A 401 -26.80 9.26 -30.86
C THR A 401 -25.42 9.84 -31.13
N LEU A 402 -25.29 10.62 -32.20
CA LEU A 402 -24.09 11.35 -32.58
C LEU A 402 -24.36 12.85 -32.46
N THR A 403 -23.46 13.58 -31.81
CA THR A 403 -23.55 15.05 -31.67
C THR A 403 -22.33 15.78 -32.20
N ALA A 404 -21.20 15.09 -32.24
CA ALA A 404 -19.96 15.58 -32.82
C ALA A 404 -19.13 14.39 -33.33
N TYR A 405 -18.09 14.68 -34.08
CA TYR A 405 -17.06 13.71 -34.43
C TYR A 405 -15.71 14.40 -34.47
N SER A 406 -14.63 13.66 -34.32
CA SER A 406 -13.29 14.18 -34.54
C SER A 406 -12.52 13.32 -35.52
N ILE A 407 -11.65 13.96 -36.29
CA ILE A 407 -10.77 13.28 -37.24
C ILE A 407 -9.34 13.69 -36.90
N SER A 408 -8.45 12.70 -36.78
CA SER A 408 -7.01 12.91 -36.80
C SER A 408 -6.49 12.58 -38.19
N PRO A 409 -5.79 13.52 -38.86
CA PRO A 409 -5.21 13.28 -40.16
C PRO A 409 -4.04 12.29 -40.05
N SER A 410 -3.60 11.75 -41.19
CA SER A 410 -2.44 10.87 -41.26
C SER A 410 -1.17 11.55 -40.71
N PRO A 411 -0.42 10.93 -39.77
CA PRO A 411 0.81 11.51 -39.23
C PRO A 411 1.98 11.47 -40.23
N PHE A 412 1.83 10.73 -41.35
CA PHE A 412 2.91 10.43 -42.29
C PHE A 412 3.05 11.45 -43.43
N GLY A 413 2.26 12.53 -43.43
CA GLY A 413 2.21 13.50 -44.52
C GLY A 413 1.71 12.89 -45.84
N GLY A 414 1.94 13.57 -46.96
CA GLY A 414 1.67 13.03 -48.30
C GLY A 414 0.41 13.54 -49.01
N GLY A 415 -0.30 14.53 -48.45
CA GLY A 415 -1.44 15.15 -49.15
C GLY A 415 -2.67 14.26 -49.27
N VAL A 416 -2.87 13.31 -48.35
CA VAL A 416 -3.96 12.33 -48.35
C VAL A 416 -4.96 12.56 -47.21
N SER A 417 -4.87 13.69 -46.51
CA SER A 417 -5.79 14.01 -45.42
C SER A 417 -7.09 14.57 -45.98
N PRO A 418 -8.27 14.16 -45.49
CA PRO A 418 -9.54 14.61 -46.06
C PRO A 418 -9.71 16.12 -45.89
N THR A 419 -10.03 16.84 -46.96
CA THR A 419 -10.34 18.30 -46.92
C THR A 419 -11.81 18.57 -47.17
N SER A 420 -12.52 17.61 -47.78
CA SER A 420 -13.97 17.67 -47.95
C SER A 420 -14.59 16.29 -47.75
N TRP A 421 -15.70 16.23 -47.02
CA TRP A 421 -16.42 15.00 -46.75
C TRP A 421 -17.87 15.26 -46.34
N LYS A 422 -18.63 14.17 -46.27
CA LYS A 422 -19.94 14.12 -45.63
C LYS A 422 -19.91 13.12 -44.48
N ILE A 423 -20.60 13.44 -43.38
CA ILE A 423 -21.01 12.42 -42.42
C ILE A 423 -22.43 12.02 -42.79
N GLN A 424 -22.67 10.72 -42.84
CA GLN A 424 -23.96 10.17 -43.23
C GLN A 424 -24.46 9.14 -42.21
N GLY A 425 -25.76 9.06 -42.03
CA GLY A 425 -26.44 8.11 -41.15
C GLY A 425 -27.31 7.11 -41.92
N SER A 426 -27.41 5.88 -41.44
CA SER A 426 -28.28 4.83 -42.01
C SER A 426 -28.96 4.00 -40.91
N ASN A 427 -30.20 3.57 -41.17
CA ASN A 427 -30.99 2.69 -40.29
C ASN A 427 -31.38 1.36 -40.95
N ASP A 428 -31.03 1.15 -42.21
CA ASP A 428 -31.42 -0.02 -43.02
C ASP A 428 -30.22 -0.92 -43.36
N GLY A 429 -29.16 -0.85 -42.56
CA GLY A 429 -27.95 -1.65 -42.76
C GLY A 429 -27.00 -1.11 -43.82
N GLY A 430 -27.12 0.18 -44.18
CA GLY A 430 -26.25 0.84 -45.14
C GLY A 430 -26.76 0.80 -46.58
N VAL A 431 -28.05 0.48 -46.78
CA VAL A 431 -28.69 0.49 -48.10
C VAL A 431 -28.98 1.93 -48.53
N THR A 432 -29.53 2.75 -47.63
CA THR A 432 -29.71 4.18 -47.83
C THR A 432 -28.96 5.00 -46.79
N TRP A 433 -28.49 6.19 -47.19
CA TRP A 433 -27.67 7.08 -46.37
C TRP A 433 -28.23 8.50 -46.43
N ALA A 434 -28.48 9.09 -45.26
CA ALA A 434 -28.88 10.49 -45.11
C ALA A 434 -27.66 11.34 -44.72
N ASP A 435 -27.46 12.48 -45.38
CA ASP A 435 -26.41 13.43 -45.02
C ASP A 435 -26.75 14.13 -43.69
N VAL A 436 -25.84 14.08 -42.72
CA VAL A 436 -26.01 14.71 -41.40
C VAL A 436 -24.97 15.82 -41.13
N ASP A 437 -23.85 15.81 -41.85
CA ASP A 437 -22.91 16.92 -41.90
C ASP A 437 -22.22 16.98 -43.26
N SER A 438 -21.76 18.17 -43.64
CA SER A 438 -20.91 18.37 -44.82
C SER A 438 -19.85 19.42 -44.54
N ARG A 439 -18.60 19.05 -44.79
CA ARG A 439 -17.42 19.92 -44.63
C ARG A 439 -16.68 20.03 -45.95
N THR A 440 -16.16 21.22 -46.24
CA THR A 440 -15.34 21.49 -47.42
C THR A 440 -14.22 22.47 -47.05
N GLY A 441 -13.09 22.37 -47.76
CA GLY A 441 -11.97 23.29 -47.60
C GLY A 441 -11.28 23.25 -46.22
N ILE A 442 -11.35 22.12 -45.51
CA ILE A 442 -10.70 21.98 -44.20
C ILE A 442 -9.18 21.99 -44.36
N SER A 443 -8.51 22.76 -43.51
CA SER A 443 -7.04 22.79 -43.40
C SER A 443 -6.61 22.19 -42.06
N TRP A 444 -5.64 21.28 -42.11
CA TRP A 444 -5.18 20.53 -40.94
C TRP A 444 -4.09 21.22 -40.12
N GLY A 445 -3.58 22.38 -40.57
CA GLY A 445 -2.50 23.10 -39.90
C GLY A 445 -1.30 22.19 -39.60
N SER A 446 -0.88 22.11 -38.33
CA SER A 446 0.23 21.27 -37.86
C SER A 446 -0.11 19.76 -37.76
N GLY A 447 -1.15 19.28 -38.46
CA GLY A 447 -1.52 17.86 -38.49
C GLY A 447 -2.18 17.37 -37.20
N THR A 448 -2.97 18.21 -36.54
CA THR A 448 -3.64 17.88 -35.27
C THR A 448 -5.07 17.42 -35.46
N LEU A 449 -5.58 16.66 -34.48
CA LEU A 449 -6.98 16.25 -34.39
C LEU A 449 -7.90 17.48 -34.35
N GLN A 450 -8.96 17.46 -35.17
CA GLN A 450 -10.01 18.48 -35.16
C GLN A 450 -11.37 17.86 -34.83
N THR A 451 -12.13 18.56 -33.99
CA THR A 451 -13.50 18.17 -33.61
C THR A 451 -14.52 19.03 -34.33
N PHE A 452 -15.51 18.38 -34.95
CA PHE A 452 -16.59 19.00 -35.70
C PHE A 452 -17.92 18.71 -35.00
N ARG A 453 -18.62 19.77 -34.61
CA ARG A 453 -19.93 19.68 -33.96
C ARG A 453 -21.04 19.69 -35.01
N LEU A 454 -22.00 18.79 -34.87
CA LEU A 454 -23.19 18.76 -35.70
C LEU A 454 -24.13 19.91 -35.32
N ALA A 455 -24.96 20.36 -36.27
CA ALA A 455 -25.95 21.41 -36.02
C ALA A 455 -27.05 20.95 -35.04
N ALA A 456 -27.34 19.65 -35.03
CA ALA A 456 -28.24 19.00 -34.09
C ALA A 456 -27.81 17.55 -33.85
N ALA A 457 -28.23 16.98 -32.72
CA ALA A 457 -28.05 15.56 -32.44
C ALA A 457 -28.82 14.70 -33.46
N VAL A 458 -28.20 13.63 -33.94
CA VAL A 458 -28.81 12.68 -34.88
C VAL A 458 -28.67 11.26 -34.37
N GLN A 459 -29.62 10.37 -34.71
CA GLN A 459 -29.63 9.01 -34.22
C GLN A 459 -29.76 7.98 -35.35
N PHE A 460 -28.74 7.12 -35.48
CA PHE A 460 -28.69 6.09 -36.53
C PHE A 460 -28.05 4.79 -36.03
N LYS A 461 -28.32 3.69 -36.74
CA LYS A 461 -27.67 2.38 -36.52
C LYS A 461 -26.32 2.26 -37.23
N ALA A 462 -26.05 3.12 -38.21
CA ALA A 462 -24.75 3.19 -38.86
C ALA A 462 -24.39 4.63 -39.22
N TYR A 463 -23.10 4.93 -39.14
CA TYR A 463 -22.54 6.21 -39.55
C TYR A 463 -21.40 5.97 -40.53
N ARG A 464 -21.27 6.85 -41.53
CA ARG A 464 -20.21 6.78 -42.54
C ARG A 464 -19.59 8.14 -42.77
N LEU A 465 -18.27 8.17 -42.73
CA LEU A 465 -17.45 9.25 -43.25
C LEU A 465 -17.23 9.00 -44.75
N TYR A 466 -17.74 9.90 -45.59
CA TYR A 466 -17.69 9.83 -47.04
C TYR A 466 -16.80 10.96 -47.57
N CYS A 467 -15.53 10.65 -47.82
CA CYS A 467 -14.50 11.60 -48.22
C CYS A 467 -14.57 11.88 -49.72
N THR A 468 -14.57 13.16 -50.10
CA THR A 468 -14.71 13.61 -51.50
C THR A 468 -13.53 14.44 -52.00
N ALA A 469 -12.68 14.96 -51.11
CA ALA A 469 -11.43 15.65 -51.47
C ALA A 469 -10.37 15.49 -50.38
N VAL A 470 -9.09 15.62 -50.75
CA VAL A 470 -7.91 15.59 -49.86
C VAL A 470 -7.01 16.81 -50.08
N ASP A 471 -5.96 16.98 -49.27
CA ASP A 471 -5.10 18.17 -49.24
C ASP A 471 -3.98 18.17 -50.30
N GLY A 472 -3.70 17.03 -50.93
CA GLY A 472 -2.73 16.89 -52.01
C GLY A 472 -3.33 17.11 -53.40
N GLN A 473 -2.71 17.97 -54.21
CA GLN A 473 -3.21 18.29 -55.55
C GLN A 473 -3.35 17.09 -56.50
N PHE A 474 -2.57 16.04 -56.31
CA PHE A 474 -2.59 14.82 -57.14
C PHE A 474 -2.96 13.56 -56.35
N ALA A 475 -3.30 13.71 -55.07
CA ALA A 475 -3.68 12.57 -54.25
C ALA A 475 -5.11 12.15 -54.62
N THR A 476 -5.26 10.86 -54.91
CA THR A 476 -6.55 10.26 -55.24
C THR A 476 -7.07 9.37 -54.09
N THR A 477 -6.29 9.16 -53.04
CA THR A 477 -6.65 8.32 -51.89
C THR A 477 -6.74 9.16 -50.61
N VAL A 478 -7.44 8.63 -49.60
CA VAL A 478 -7.55 9.21 -48.27
C VAL A 478 -6.94 8.32 -47.20
N ASN A 479 -6.27 8.95 -46.24
CA ASN A 479 -5.77 8.31 -45.03
C ASN A 479 -6.31 9.02 -43.79
N ILE A 480 -6.66 8.23 -42.77
CA ILE A 480 -7.19 8.72 -41.50
C ILE A 480 -6.51 7.95 -40.38
N ALA A 481 -5.93 8.69 -39.42
CA ALA A 481 -5.31 8.09 -38.25
C ALA A 481 -6.35 7.72 -37.19
N GLU A 482 -7.29 8.61 -36.91
CA GLU A 482 -8.37 8.35 -35.95
C GLU A 482 -9.65 9.02 -36.41
N TRP A 483 -10.79 8.35 -36.22
CA TRP A 483 -12.12 8.91 -36.40
C TRP A 483 -12.99 8.57 -35.19
N MET A 484 -13.20 9.55 -34.31
CA MET A 484 -14.02 9.37 -33.12
C MET A 484 -15.44 9.85 -33.39
N LEU A 485 -16.43 9.04 -33.04
CA LEU A 485 -17.84 9.38 -33.11
C LEU A 485 -18.30 9.74 -31.70
N LEU A 486 -18.64 11.01 -31.46
CA LEU A 486 -18.77 11.55 -30.12
C LEU A 486 -20.23 11.80 -29.73
N ASN A 487 -20.54 11.53 -28.47
CA ASN A 487 -21.79 11.93 -27.84
C ASN A 487 -21.54 12.81 -26.60
N ASP A 488 -21.69 14.12 -26.78
CA ASP A 488 -21.57 15.14 -25.73
C ASP A 488 -22.93 15.65 -25.18
N SER A 489 -24.02 14.94 -25.52
CA SER A 489 -25.35 15.26 -25.01
C SER A 489 -25.52 14.92 -23.54
N LYS A 490 -24.67 14.04 -22.98
CA LYS A 490 -24.70 13.66 -21.57
C LYS A 490 -24.47 14.91 -20.70
N LYS A 491 -25.28 15.07 -19.67
CA LYS A 491 -25.20 16.21 -18.75
C LYS A 491 -25.13 15.73 -17.32
N PHE A 492 -24.60 16.61 -16.48
CA PHE A 492 -24.52 16.43 -15.05
C PHE A 492 -25.33 17.48 -14.30
N LEU A 493 -25.85 17.08 -13.15
CA LEU A 493 -26.22 17.96 -12.05
C LEU A 493 -25.40 17.59 -10.82
N LEU A 494 -25.22 18.56 -9.93
CA LEU A 494 -24.57 18.36 -8.63
C LEU A 494 -25.64 18.38 -7.54
N LEU A 495 -25.65 17.36 -6.69
CA LEU A 495 -26.43 17.35 -5.45
C LEU A 495 -25.53 17.79 -4.30
N ALA A 496 -25.96 18.81 -3.56
CA ALA A 496 -25.27 19.26 -2.34
C ALA A 496 -25.92 18.69 -1.06
N ASP A 497 -25.27 18.92 0.07
CA ASP A 497 -25.69 18.44 1.40
C ASP A 497 -26.93 19.14 1.95
N ASP A 498 -27.31 20.28 1.37
CA ASP A 498 -28.59 20.96 1.60
C ASP A 498 -29.79 20.25 0.93
N GLY A 499 -29.54 19.19 0.14
CA GLY A 499 -30.55 18.42 -0.59
C GLY A 499 -30.98 19.06 -1.92
N ASN A 500 -30.38 20.17 -2.34
CA ASN A 500 -30.70 20.86 -3.58
C ASN A 500 -29.81 20.41 -4.74
N TYR A 501 -30.36 20.52 -5.94
CA TYR A 501 -29.66 20.25 -7.20
C TYR A 501 -29.14 21.54 -7.80
N TYR A 502 -27.94 21.48 -8.37
CA TYR A 502 -27.26 22.62 -8.97
C TYR A 502 -26.76 22.26 -10.37
N THR A 503 -26.97 23.18 -11.30
CA THR A 503 -26.21 23.23 -12.56
C THR A 503 -24.98 24.13 -12.39
N ALA A 504 -23.99 23.97 -13.25
CA ALA A 504 -22.74 24.70 -13.17
C ALA A 504 -22.33 25.26 -14.53
N ALA A 505 -21.94 26.53 -14.55
CA ALA A 505 -21.39 27.17 -15.74
C ALA A 505 -20.34 28.21 -15.33
N ASN A 506 -19.16 28.16 -15.96
CA ASN A 506 -18.07 29.10 -15.73
C ASN A 506 -17.73 29.31 -14.23
N GLY A 507 -17.79 28.26 -13.43
CA GLY A 507 -17.49 28.27 -11.99
C GLY A 507 -18.64 28.71 -11.08
N THR A 508 -19.81 29.04 -11.64
CA THR A 508 -20.99 29.46 -10.88
C THR A 508 -21.95 28.29 -10.71
N LEU A 509 -22.44 28.07 -9.49
CA LEU A 509 -23.51 27.12 -9.18
C LEU A 509 -24.86 27.84 -9.20
N THR A 510 -25.81 27.31 -9.97
CA THR A 510 -27.19 27.80 -10.00
C THR A 510 -28.12 26.69 -9.57
N GLN A 511 -28.95 26.93 -8.55
CA GLN A 511 -29.92 25.94 -8.08
C GLN A 511 -30.96 25.67 -9.18
N VAL A 512 -31.31 24.40 -9.36
CA VAL A 512 -32.36 23.94 -10.28
C VAL A 512 -33.36 23.05 -9.52
N ALA A 513 -34.51 22.81 -10.14
CA ALA A 513 -35.48 21.85 -9.59
C ALA A 513 -34.88 20.44 -9.55
N ALA A 514 -35.30 19.64 -8.56
CA ALA A 514 -34.91 18.24 -8.51
C ALA A 514 -35.39 17.51 -9.79
N PRO A 515 -34.52 16.73 -10.46
CA PRO A 515 -34.89 16.05 -11.68
C PRO A 515 -35.92 14.97 -11.39
N THR A 516 -36.95 14.90 -12.24
CA THR A 516 -37.99 13.86 -12.21
C THR A 516 -37.84 12.87 -13.36
N SER A 517 -37.12 13.26 -14.41
CA SER A 517 -36.79 12.44 -15.57
C SER A 517 -35.40 12.75 -16.11
N ALA A 518 -34.82 11.83 -16.89
CA ALA A 518 -33.52 12.07 -17.55
C ALA A 518 -33.53 13.33 -18.43
N ALA A 519 -34.68 13.67 -19.02
CA ALA A 519 -34.84 14.87 -19.85
C ALA A 519 -34.62 16.17 -19.07
N ASP A 520 -34.95 16.21 -17.77
CA ASP A 520 -34.72 17.38 -16.92
C ASP A 520 -33.22 17.67 -16.77
N ILE A 521 -32.42 16.61 -16.62
CA ILE A 521 -30.96 16.68 -16.54
C ILE A 521 -30.38 17.09 -17.89
N THR A 522 -30.84 16.51 -19.00
CA THR A 522 -30.39 16.92 -20.34
C THR A 522 -30.68 18.40 -20.63
N ALA A 523 -31.82 18.92 -20.14
CA ALA A 523 -32.26 20.29 -20.38
C ALA A 523 -31.53 21.34 -19.51
N THR A 524 -31.22 20.99 -18.26
CA THR A 524 -30.73 21.97 -17.26
C THR A 524 -29.30 21.70 -16.78
N GLY A 525 -28.77 20.50 -17.01
CA GLY A 525 -27.46 20.08 -16.56
C GLY A 525 -26.31 20.66 -17.39
N PHE A 526 -25.09 20.39 -16.94
CA PHE A 526 -23.87 20.91 -17.52
C PHE A 526 -22.95 19.79 -18.03
N ALA A 527 -22.08 20.12 -18.98
CA ALA A 527 -21.01 19.21 -19.43
C ALA A 527 -19.62 19.67 -18.98
N SER A 528 -19.46 20.96 -18.64
CA SER A 528 -18.27 21.50 -17.99
C SER A 528 -18.71 22.55 -16.99
N SER A 529 -18.27 22.41 -15.75
CA SER A 529 -18.63 23.36 -14.69
C SER A 529 -17.82 24.64 -14.75
N GLY A 530 -16.64 24.64 -15.37
CA GLY A 530 -15.58 25.60 -15.06
C GLY A 530 -15.04 25.41 -13.63
N LYS A 531 -14.14 26.31 -13.18
CA LYS A 531 -13.56 26.27 -11.84
C LYS A 531 -14.55 26.82 -10.81
N ILE A 532 -15.18 25.94 -10.03
CA ILE A 532 -16.05 26.31 -8.90
C ILE A 532 -15.15 26.63 -7.71
N THR A 533 -15.19 27.88 -7.25
CA THR A 533 -14.29 28.36 -6.20
C THR A 533 -14.76 28.03 -4.79
N GLU A 534 -13.86 28.06 -3.81
CA GLU A 534 -14.16 27.93 -2.38
C GLU A 534 -15.30 28.87 -1.94
N ALA A 535 -15.28 30.11 -2.41
CA ALA A 535 -16.32 31.10 -2.11
C ALA A 535 -17.70 30.68 -2.66
N THR A 536 -17.75 30.06 -3.83
CA THR A 536 -18.99 29.52 -4.42
C THR A 536 -19.49 28.29 -3.65
N LEU A 537 -18.57 27.45 -3.17
CA LEU A 537 -18.86 26.24 -2.39
C LEU A 537 -19.22 26.53 -0.93
N ALA A 538 -19.05 27.77 -0.45
CA ALA A 538 -19.35 28.13 0.94
C ALA A 538 -20.80 27.75 1.31
N GLY A 539 -20.93 26.87 2.32
CA GLY A 539 -22.20 26.33 2.78
C GLY A 539 -22.89 25.34 1.83
N LYS A 540 -22.18 24.83 0.81
CA LYS A 540 -22.67 23.84 -0.17
C LYS A 540 -21.64 22.74 -0.34
N LYS A 541 -21.73 21.70 0.47
CA LYS A 541 -20.86 20.53 0.33
C LYS A 541 -21.42 19.65 -0.79
N LEU A 542 -20.70 19.50 -1.90
CA LEU A 542 -21.12 18.60 -2.98
C LEU A 542 -21.06 17.14 -2.52
N VAL A 543 -22.10 16.37 -2.80
CA VAL A 543 -22.27 14.99 -2.31
C VAL A 543 -22.37 13.99 -3.46
N LYS A 544 -23.09 14.32 -4.54
CA LYS A 544 -23.23 13.44 -5.70
C LYS A 544 -23.14 14.22 -7.00
N LEU A 545 -22.56 13.56 -8.00
CA LEU A 545 -22.71 13.90 -9.41
C LEU A 545 -23.81 13.01 -9.98
N VAL A 546 -24.81 13.61 -10.62
CA VAL A 546 -25.99 12.91 -11.15
C VAL A 546 -26.06 13.15 -12.66
N SER A 547 -26.32 12.12 -13.45
CA SER A 547 -26.42 12.20 -14.91
C SER A 547 -27.66 11.52 -15.47
N ASP A 548 -27.98 11.89 -16.71
CA ASP A 548 -29.06 11.32 -17.53
C ASP A 548 -28.71 9.93 -18.08
N PHE A 549 -27.42 9.64 -18.27
CA PHE A 549 -26.90 8.38 -18.82
C PHE A 549 -25.62 7.96 -18.08
N PRO A 550 -25.14 6.69 -18.26
CA PRO A 550 -23.80 6.32 -17.82
C PRO A 550 -22.79 7.27 -18.45
N ALA A 551 -22.04 8.01 -17.64
CA ALA A 551 -21.13 9.04 -18.06
C ALA A 551 -19.87 9.04 -17.21
N SER A 552 -18.76 9.40 -17.84
CA SER A 552 -17.47 9.57 -17.19
C SER A 552 -17.20 11.06 -17.01
N CYS A 553 -16.80 11.47 -15.82
CA CYS A 553 -16.49 12.84 -15.48
C CYS A 553 -15.06 12.93 -14.96
N ARG A 554 -14.25 13.77 -15.60
CA ARG A 554 -12.97 14.19 -15.03
C ARG A 554 -13.27 15.21 -13.94
N VAL A 555 -12.73 14.98 -12.75
CA VAL A 555 -12.83 15.93 -11.65
C VAL A 555 -11.43 16.38 -11.28
N VAL A 556 -11.26 17.70 -11.14
CA VAL A 556 -10.00 18.30 -10.70
C VAL A 556 -10.28 19.08 -9.43
N TYR A 557 -9.58 18.74 -8.36
CA TYR A 557 -9.66 19.38 -7.06
C TYR A 557 -8.39 20.19 -6.83
N THR A 558 -8.52 21.45 -6.43
CA THR A 558 -7.39 22.23 -5.91
C THR A 558 -7.28 21.92 -4.43
N PRO A 559 -6.28 21.15 -3.96
CA PRO A 559 -6.20 20.76 -2.55
C PRO A 559 -5.87 21.96 -1.66
N TYR A 560 -6.23 21.86 -0.38
CA TYR A 560 -5.58 22.70 0.64
C TYR A 560 -4.12 22.27 0.83
N PRO A 561 -3.26 23.13 1.40
CA PRO A 561 -1.96 22.72 1.90
C PRO A 561 -2.05 21.43 2.71
N GLN A 562 -1.30 20.40 2.30
CA GLN A 562 -1.25 19.11 2.95
C GLN A 562 0.05 18.94 3.73
N ILE A 563 0.04 18.11 4.76
CA ILE A 563 1.25 17.72 5.50
C ILE A 563 1.24 16.22 5.82
N ALA A 564 2.40 15.59 5.75
CA ALA A 564 2.65 14.22 6.19
C ALA A 564 3.86 14.21 7.12
N ILE A 565 3.66 13.69 8.34
CA ILE A 565 4.65 13.69 9.41
C ILE A 565 4.97 12.25 9.77
N GLN A 566 6.23 11.81 9.64
CA GLN A 566 6.62 10.46 10.07
C GLN A 566 6.38 10.26 11.57
N LYS A 567 5.71 9.16 11.94
CA LYS A 567 5.46 8.78 13.34
C LYS A 567 6.68 8.16 13.99
N LEU A 568 7.40 7.32 13.25
CA LEU A 568 8.60 6.66 13.75
C LEU A 568 9.79 7.63 13.64
N VAL A 569 10.60 7.66 14.69
CA VAL A 569 11.91 8.31 14.68
C VAL A 569 12.94 7.21 14.47
N THR A 570 13.60 7.20 13.32
CA THR A 570 14.55 6.15 12.96
C THR A 570 15.78 6.29 13.82
N THR A 571 16.06 5.30 14.67
CA THR A 571 17.23 5.26 15.55
C THR A 571 18.40 4.56 14.87
N ALA A 572 19.62 5.06 15.06
CA ALA A 572 20.84 4.41 14.57
C ALA A 572 21.95 4.49 15.64
N ASN A 573 22.96 3.64 15.52
CA ASN A 573 24.10 3.62 16.46
C ASN A 573 24.89 4.95 16.45
N SER A 574 24.89 5.68 15.32
CA SER A 574 25.42 7.03 15.23
C SER A 574 24.93 7.72 13.95
N TRP A 575 24.18 8.82 14.10
CA TRP A 575 23.78 9.66 12.97
C TRP A 575 24.84 10.67 12.57
N SER A 576 25.95 10.80 13.31
CA SER A 576 27.11 11.59 12.86
C SER A 576 27.76 11.00 11.59
N SER A 577 27.36 9.78 11.20
CA SER A 577 27.75 9.13 9.95
C SER A 577 26.88 9.50 8.74
N LEU A 578 25.82 10.29 8.93
CA LEU A 578 24.91 10.71 7.86
C LEU A 578 25.62 11.62 6.86
N VAL A 579 25.60 11.21 5.60
CA VAL A 579 26.26 11.92 4.50
C VAL A 579 25.27 12.81 3.76
N SER A 580 24.11 12.25 3.41
CA SER A 580 23.09 12.93 2.64
C SER A 580 21.71 12.31 2.83
N VAL A 581 20.69 13.11 2.55
CA VAL A 581 19.30 12.68 2.40
C VAL A 581 18.85 13.14 1.03
N VAL A 582 18.49 12.20 0.17
CA VAL A 582 18.18 12.43 -1.24
C VAL A 582 16.74 12.02 -1.51
N PRO A 583 15.80 12.99 -1.58
CA PRO A 583 14.48 12.74 -2.11
C PRO A 583 14.54 12.68 -3.66
N THR A 584 13.82 11.73 -4.26
CA THR A 584 13.45 11.78 -5.68
C THR A 584 12.05 12.39 -5.75
N TYR A 585 11.87 13.43 -6.56
CA TYR A 585 10.62 14.19 -6.59
C TYR A 585 10.37 14.82 -7.95
N THR A 586 9.12 15.17 -8.20
CA THR A 586 8.69 15.94 -9.37
C THR A 586 7.96 17.19 -8.90
N GLN A 587 8.43 18.36 -9.35
CA GLN A 587 7.76 19.64 -9.15
C GLN A 587 7.64 20.39 -10.49
N SER A 588 6.45 20.90 -10.80
CA SER A 588 6.21 21.75 -11.97
C SER A 588 5.14 22.79 -11.68
N GLY A 589 5.14 23.87 -12.47
CA GLY A 589 4.22 24.99 -12.26
C GLY A 589 4.49 25.67 -10.92
N SER A 590 3.44 25.88 -10.15
CA SER A 590 3.49 26.43 -8.78
C SER A 590 3.48 25.33 -7.70
N GLY A 591 3.59 24.06 -8.09
CA GLY A 591 3.63 22.93 -7.17
C GLY A 591 4.83 22.99 -6.22
N ASN A 592 4.56 23.00 -4.92
CA ASN A 592 5.56 23.30 -3.91
C ASN A 592 5.64 22.21 -2.84
N ILE A 593 6.87 21.78 -2.51
CA ILE A 593 7.14 20.86 -1.42
C ILE A 593 8.20 21.46 -0.49
N ARG A 594 7.97 21.31 0.82
CA ARG A 594 8.89 21.69 1.88
C ARG A 594 9.06 20.58 2.89
N VAL A 595 10.26 20.46 3.44
CA VAL A 595 10.64 19.44 4.42
C VAL A 595 11.16 20.06 5.70
N ALA A 596 10.85 19.42 6.82
CA ALA A 596 11.49 19.62 8.11
C ALA A 596 11.98 18.28 8.66
N VAL A 597 12.98 18.34 9.54
CA VAL A 597 13.63 17.18 10.15
C VAL A 597 13.50 17.27 11.65
N SER A 598 13.24 16.15 12.32
CA SER A 598 13.19 16.07 13.78
C SER A 598 14.13 14.99 14.30
N ARG A 599 14.69 15.22 15.50
CA ARG A 599 15.46 14.22 16.27
C ARG A 599 14.62 13.44 17.27
N ASN A 600 13.40 13.90 17.57
CA ASN A 600 12.58 13.35 18.66
C ASN A 600 11.09 13.21 18.30
N GLY A 601 10.69 13.59 17.08
CA GLY A 601 9.29 13.57 16.62
C GLY A 601 8.43 14.74 17.14
N ASN A 602 8.94 15.56 18.06
CA ASN A 602 8.19 16.63 18.74
C ASN A 602 8.63 18.03 18.31
N ASP A 603 9.95 18.27 18.24
CA ASP A 603 10.52 19.53 17.78
C ASP A 603 11.07 19.36 16.36
N TRP A 604 10.61 20.21 15.45
CA TRP A 604 10.95 20.13 14.03
C TRP A 604 11.90 21.27 13.67
N SER A 605 12.93 20.95 12.90
CA SER A 605 13.96 21.90 12.48
C SER A 605 14.10 21.96 10.97
N VAL A 606 14.52 23.13 10.48
CA VAL A 606 14.74 23.42 9.07
C VAL A 606 16.17 23.92 8.88
N TRP A 607 16.74 23.60 7.73
CA TRP A 607 18.02 24.15 7.29
C TRP A 607 17.80 25.48 6.59
N ASN A 608 18.45 26.54 7.08
CA ASN A 608 18.36 27.89 6.54
C ASN A 608 19.54 28.27 5.60
N GLY A 609 20.44 27.33 5.31
CA GLY A 609 21.66 27.56 4.52
C GLY A 609 22.95 27.54 5.35
N SER A 610 22.89 27.84 6.65
CA SER A 610 24.06 27.89 7.54
C SER A 610 23.87 27.14 8.86
N ALA A 611 22.64 27.02 9.36
CA ALA A 611 22.32 26.35 10.61
C ALA A 611 20.95 25.66 10.57
N TRP A 612 20.78 24.69 11.47
CA TRP A 612 19.49 24.09 11.79
C TRP A 612 18.74 24.99 12.76
N THR A 613 17.53 25.40 12.38
CA THR A 613 16.68 26.27 13.21
C THR A 613 15.38 25.54 13.53
N SER A 614 15.00 25.49 14.81
CA SER A 614 13.70 24.94 15.21
C SER A 614 12.56 25.82 14.68
N ILE A 615 11.53 25.16 14.16
CA ILE A 615 10.23 25.73 13.83
C ILE A 615 9.16 25.27 14.83
N GLY A 616 9.53 24.56 15.90
CA GLY A 616 8.64 24.03 16.91
C GLY A 616 7.83 22.82 16.44
N ALA A 617 6.76 22.50 17.18
CA ALA A 617 5.90 21.36 16.88
C ALA A 617 5.10 21.51 15.57
N LEU A 618 4.76 20.37 14.99
CA LEU A 618 3.90 20.20 13.82
C LEU A 618 2.84 19.15 14.12
N THR A 619 1.63 19.38 13.62
CA THR A 619 0.46 18.50 13.70
C THR A 619 -0.08 18.23 12.29
N ALA A 620 -0.87 17.16 12.12
CA ALA A 620 -1.45 16.81 10.83
C ALA A 620 -2.67 17.71 10.50
N ASP A 621 -2.43 19.00 10.32
CA ASP A 621 -3.42 20.01 9.98
C ASP A 621 -2.90 21.05 8.96
N MET A 622 -3.83 21.85 8.44
CA MET A 622 -3.55 22.86 7.43
C MET A 622 -2.66 24.01 7.96
N ALA A 623 -2.76 24.33 9.25
CA ALA A 623 -1.97 25.38 9.87
C ALA A 623 -0.48 25.00 9.89
N SER A 624 -0.18 23.77 10.31
CA SER A 624 1.16 23.19 10.28
C SER A 624 1.68 22.97 8.86
N ALA A 625 0.83 22.55 7.93
CA ALA A 625 1.19 22.49 6.51
C ALA A 625 1.62 23.86 5.98
N THR A 626 0.83 24.90 6.24
CA THR A 626 1.10 26.29 5.82
C THR A 626 2.37 26.83 6.46
N LYS A 627 2.54 26.60 7.77
CA LYS A 627 3.76 26.93 8.51
C LYS A 627 4.98 26.30 7.85
N LEU A 628 4.96 24.99 7.59
CA LEU A 628 6.07 24.29 6.96
C LEU A 628 6.31 24.74 5.50
N LEU A 629 5.27 25.08 4.74
CA LEU A 629 5.45 25.65 3.40
C LEU A 629 6.15 27.01 3.42
N SER A 630 5.92 27.81 4.46
CA SER A 630 6.52 29.15 4.60
C SER A 630 7.98 29.13 5.08
N SER A 631 8.33 28.22 5.99
CA SER A 631 9.63 28.19 6.67
C SER A 631 10.48 26.97 6.36
N GLY A 632 9.92 25.95 5.71
CA GLY A 632 10.57 24.66 5.49
C GLY A 632 11.75 24.72 4.52
N THR A 633 12.57 23.69 4.58
CA THR A 633 13.68 23.51 3.64
C THR A 633 13.13 22.99 2.31
N SER A 634 13.66 23.47 1.18
CA SER A 634 13.29 22.93 -0.12
C SER A 634 13.89 21.53 -0.34
N LEU A 635 13.30 20.71 -1.21
CA LEU A 635 13.83 19.37 -1.50
C LEU A 635 15.19 19.41 -2.22
N SER A 636 15.50 20.47 -2.98
CA SER A 636 16.84 20.66 -3.54
C SER A 636 17.84 21.06 -2.46
N SER A 637 17.44 21.92 -1.51
CA SER A 637 18.29 22.32 -0.40
C SER A 637 18.61 21.15 0.54
N ILE A 638 17.63 20.28 0.88
CA ILE A 638 17.87 19.11 1.75
C ILE A 638 18.86 18.14 1.11
N ALA A 639 18.75 17.93 -0.22
CA ALA A 639 19.65 17.08 -0.99
C ALA A 639 21.09 17.61 -1.08
N ALA A 640 21.25 18.93 -0.96
CA ALA A 640 22.55 19.61 -1.03
C ALA A 640 23.27 19.74 0.32
N ILE A 641 22.62 19.38 1.45
CA ILE A 641 23.25 19.43 2.77
C ILE A 641 24.39 18.42 2.82
N THR A 642 25.58 18.92 3.13
CA THR A 642 26.81 18.11 3.23
C THR A 642 26.88 17.36 4.56
N ALA A 643 27.71 16.31 4.63
CA ALA A 643 27.95 15.55 5.85
C ALA A 643 28.33 16.44 7.06
N ALA A 644 29.16 17.47 6.85
CA ALA A 644 29.56 18.41 7.89
C ALA A 644 28.38 19.26 8.40
N GLN A 645 27.43 19.61 7.53
CA GLN A 645 26.24 20.37 7.90
C GLN A 645 25.17 19.47 8.55
N TRP A 646 25.06 18.19 8.15
CA TRP A 646 24.26 17.20 8.87
C TRP A 646 24.78 16.99 10.29
N ALA A 647 26.11 16.93 10.48
CA ALA A 647 26.71 16.80 11.81
C ALA A 647 26.34 17.95 12.77
N LEU A 648 26.03 19.15 12.25
CA LEU A 648 25.57 20.28 13.09
C LEU A 648 24.24 19.98 13.79
N LEU A 649 23.34 19.20 13.16
CA LEU A 649 22.06 18.77 13.76
C LEU A 649 22.29 17.93 15.04
N TYR A 650 23.43 17.23 15.10
CA TYR A 650 23.81 16.31 16.17
C TYR A 650 24.93 16.84 17.07
N SER A 651 25.32 18.11 16.93
CA SER A 651 26.48 18.69 17.65
C SER A 651 26.27 18.88 19.16
N ASN A 652 25.03 18.84 19.65
CA ASN A 652 24.71 18.95 21.07
C ASN A 652 23.68 17.87 21.43
N ASN A 653 24.12 16.84 22.16
CA ASN A 653 23.26 15.69 22.41
C ASN A 653 22.29 15.88 23.56
N SER A 654 22.47 16.82 24.50
CA SER A 654 21.52 17.24 25.56
C SER A 654 20.59 16.15 26.16
N GLY A 655 20.96 14.87 26.13
CA GLY A 655 20.10 13.72 26.45
C GLY A 655 19.07 13.27 25.37
N ILE A 656 19.03 13.88 24.18
CA ILE A 656 18.14 13.49 23.07
C ILE A 656 18.73 12.27 22.32
N PRO A 657 17.93 11.21 22.10
CA PRO A 657 18.35 10.06 21.30
C PRO A 657 18.83 10.44 19.89
N ASP A 658 19.84 9.72 19.39
CA ASP A 658 20.31 9.80 18.01
C ASP A 658 19.26 9.16 17.09
N ALA A 659 18.34 10.00 16.63
CA ALA A 659 17.27 9.59 15.74
C ALA A 659 16.98 10.67 14.69
N ILE A 660 16.34 10.27 13.58
CA ILE A 660 15.90 11.18 12.51
C ILE A 660 14.48 10.85 12.06
N SER A 661 13.70 11.88 11.76
CA SER A 661 12.33 11.78 11.23
C SER A 661 12.05 12.96 10.31
N PHE A 662 11.13 12.78 9.35
CA PHE A 662 10.82 13.78 8.32
C PHE A 662 9.35 14.17 8.31
N ALA A 663 9.10 15.46 8.07
CA ALA A 663 7.78 16.01 7.80
C ALA A 663 7.81 16.71 6.45
N PHE A 664 6.80 16.47 5.62
CA PHE A 664 6.66 17.03 4.29
C PHE A 664 5.37 17.83 4.20
N ALA A 665 5.43 19.08 3.77
CA ALA A 665 4.26 19.84 3.38
C ALA A 665 4.22 20.02 1.86
N ILE A 666 3.03 19.89 1.30
CA ILE A 666 2.76 19.86 -0.15
C ILE A 666 1.67 20.88 -0.45
N ASP A 667 1.88 21.68 -1.47
CA ASP A 667 0.91 22.65 -1.99
C ASP A 667 0.83 22.57 -3.51
N MET A 668 -0.39 22.63 -4.04
CA MET A 668 -0.68 22.67 -5.47
C MET A 668 -1.76 23.72 -5.74
N PRO A 669 -1.39 25.02 -5.79
CA PRO A 669 -2.33 26.12 -5.99
C PRO A 669 -3.17 26.01 -7.27
N ILE A 670 -2.64 25.38 -8.32
CA ILE A 670 -3.30 25.18 -9.61
C ILE A 670 -3.23 23.69 -9.97
N ALA A 671 -4.11 22.88 -9.38
CA ALA A 671 -4.10 21.43 -9.55
C ALA A 671 -4.19 20.92 -11.01
N ALA A 672 -4.65 21.74 -11.96
CA ALA A 672 -4.71 21.38 -13.37
C ALA A 672 -3.32 21.38 -14.07
N THR A 673 -2.34 22.13 -13.55
CA THR A 673 -1.02 22.33 -14.18
C THR A 673 0.15 22.09 -13.25
N ASP A 674 -0.08 22.18 -11.94
CA ASP A 674 0.93 21.98 -10.93
C ASP A 674 1.17 20.50 -10.70
N VAL A 675 2.43 20.16 -10.46
CA VAL A 675 2.82 18.83 -9.99
C VAL A 675 3.67 19.04 -8.74
N ALA A 676 3.36 18.31 -7.68
CA ALA A 676 4.15 18.25 -6.46
C ALA A 676 4.03 16.84 -5.87
N LYS A 677 5.05 16.01 -6.09
CA LYS A 677 5.13 14.66 -5.52
C LYS A 677 6.55 14.25 -5.15
N ILE A 678 6.67 13.39 -4.15
CA ILE A 678 7.92 12.73 -3.76
C ILE A 678 7.78 11.25 -4.07
N ASP A 679 8.65 10.70 -4.92
CA ASP A 679 8.61 9.30 -5.35
C ASP A 679 9.44 8.41 -4.42
N ASN A 680 10.48 8.96 -3.78
CA ASN A 680 11.37 8.18 -2.92
C ASN A 680 12.13 9.07 -1.94
N LEU A 681 12.51 8.52 -0.79
CA LEU A 681 13.41 9.16 0.17
C LEU A 681 14.54 8.19 0.55
N SER A 682 15.78 8.53 0.20
CA SER A 682 16.96 7.73 0.55
C SER A 682 17.91 8.48 1.45
N LEU A 683 18.57 7.78 2.37
CA LEU A 683 19.71 8.30 3.13
C LEU A 683 20.99 7.62 2.67
N THR A 684 22.10 8.33 2.78
CA THR A 684 23.43 7.72 2.65
C THR A 684 24.16 7.88 3.97
N ILE A 685 24.59 6.77 4.55
CA ILE A 685 25.43 6.76 5.74
C ILE A 685 26.82 6.23 5.38
N THR A 686 27.84 6.66 6.12
CA THR A 686 29.18 6.10 6.00
C THR A 686 29.37 5.01 7.04
N ALA A 687 29.67 3.79 6.62
CA ALA A 687 30.02 2.72 7.53
C ALA A 687 31.40 2.98 8.17
N SER A 688 31.63 2.52 9.39
CA SER A 688 32.97 2.46 9.97
C SER A 688 33.74 1.27 9.41
N ALA A 689 34.98 1.50 8.93
CA ALA A 689 35.93 0.43 8.62
C ALA A 689 36.96 0.32 9.76
N TRP A 690 37.45 -0.89 10.05
CA TRP A 690 38.46 -1.11 11.10
C TRP A 690 39.71 -1.73 10.48
N LYS A 691 40.75 -0.92 10.29
CA LYS A 691 42.00 -1.33 9.62
C LYS A 691 42.99 -1.89 10.65
N LEU A 692 43.52 -3.09 10.39
CA LEU A 692 44.64 -3.65 11.14
C LEU A 692 45.87 -2.74 11.07
N GLN A 693 46.38 -2.36 12.23
CA GLN A 693 47.51 -1.45 12.33
C GLN A 693 48.83 -2.20 12.19
N THR A 694 49.76 -1.59 11.48
CA THR A 694 51.13 -2.09 11.31
C THR A 694 52.00 -1.74 12.52
N PRO A 695 53.15 -2.41 12.70
CA PRO A 695 54.11 -2.07 13.77
C PRO A 695 54.65 -0.63 13.72
N ALA A 696 54.53 0.07 12.59
CA ALA A 696 54.91 1.48 12.47
C ALA A 696 53.80 2.44 12.92
N GLU A 697 52.55 2.00 12.90
CA GLU A 697 51.37 2.79 13.28
C GLU A 697 51.02 2.62 14.76
N VAL A 698 51.36 1.45 15.34
CA VAL A 698 51.10 1.11 16.74
C VAL A 698 52.27 0.33 17.32
N GLU A 699 52.75 0.78 18.48
CA GLU A 699 53.69 0.04 19.31
C GLU A 699 52.95 -0.78 20.38
N ILE A 700 53.19 -2.09 20.40
CA ILE A 700 52.68 -3.00 21.44
C ILE A 700 53.86 -3.60 22.19
N ARG A 701 53.85 -3.53 23.52
CA ARG A 701 54.90 -4.12 24.38
C ARG A 701 54.32 -5.04 25.44
N TRP A 702 54.87 -6.23 25.53
CA TRP A 702 54.59 -7.19 26.60
C TRP A 702 55.59 -7.06 27.74
N TYR A 703 55.06 -7.09 28.95
CA TYR A 703 55.80 -7.14 30.20
C TYR A 703 55.31 -8.33 31.02
N ARG A 704 55.98 -8.61 32.14
CA ARG A 704 55.63 -9.72 33.02
C ARG A 704 54.19 -9.64 33.54
N ASP A 705 53.71 -8.45 33.85
CA ASP A 705 52.44 -8.17 34.53
C ASP A 705 51.53 -7.19 33.76
N GLN A 706 51.91 -6.83 32.52
CA GLN A 706 51.11 -5.92 31.70
C GLN A 706 51.39 -6.08 30.21
N VAL A 707 50.43 -5.65 29.40
CA VAL A 707 50.62 -5.35 27.98
C VAL A 707 50.29 -3.88 27.73
N THR A 708 51.06 -3.22 26.89
CA THR A 708 50.87 -1.81 26.57
C THR A 708 50.64 -1.61 25.09
N PHE A 709 49.83 -0.60 24.77
CA PHE A 709 49.47 -0.20 23.42
C PHE A 709 49.68 1.32 23.28
N LYS A 710 50.47 1.73 22.28
CA LYS A 710 50.75 3.14 21.98
C LYS A 710 50.60 3.40 20.47
N PRO A 711 49.54 4.08 20.02
CA PRO A 711 49.39 4.47 18.62
C PRO A 711 50.22 5.71 18.30
N THR A 712 50.53 5.93 17.01
CA THR A 712 51.26 7.11 16.53
C THR A 712 50.34 8.27 16.12
N SER A 713 49.02 8.05 16.11
CA SER A 713 48.02 9.06 15.74
C SER A 713 46.78 8.98 16.62
N THR A 714 46.00 10.06 16.63
CA THR A 714 44.70 10.11 17.32
C THR A 714 43.63 9.33 16.55
N GLY A 715 42.57 8.95 17.24
CA GLY A 715 41.42 8.23 16.67
C GLY A 715 40.88 7.15 17.60
N ASN A 716 39.87 6.42 17.12
CA ASN A 716 39.31 5.28 17.84
C ASN A 716 40.08 4.01 17.47
N TYR A 717 40.43 3.23 18.49
CA TYR A 717 41.17 1.98 18.35
C TYR A 717 40.46 0.85 19.07
N LYS A 718 40.56 -0.36 18.51
CA LYS A 718 40.26 -1.62 19.19
C LYS A 718 41.58 -2.35 19.40
N PHE A 719 41.99 -2.53 20.64
CA PHE A 719 43.19 -3.29 20.97
C PHE A 719 42.78 -4.70 21.41
N ALA A 720 43.32 -5.71 20.75
CA ALA A 720 43.08 -7.11 21.01
C ALA A 720 44.37 -7.78 21.48
N TYR A 721 44.34 -8.48 22.61
CA TYR A 721 45.50 -9.21 23.14
C TYR A 721 45.07 -10.54 23.75
N GLN A 722 45.89 -11.58 23.59
CA GLN A 722 45.64 -12.86 24.24
C GLN A 722 45.86 -12.77 25.75
N ARG A 723 45.12 -13.55 26.54
CA ARG A 723 45.42 -13.63 27.98
C ARG A 723 46.54 -14.64 28.23
N PRO A 724 47.52 -14.32 29.09
CA PRO A 724 48.54 -15.27 29.49
C PRO A 724 48.04 -16.51 30.21
#